data_AF-A0A1F2P8N8-F1
#
_entry.id   AF-A0A1F2P8N8-F1
#
_cell.length_a   1.000
_cell.length_b   1.000
_cell.length_c   1.000
_cell.angle_alpha   90.00
_cell.angle_beta   90.00
_cell.angle_gamma   90.00
#
_symmetry.space_group_name_H-M   'P 1'
#
loop_
_entity.id
_entity.type
_entity.pdbx_description
1 polymer ?
#
loop_
_entity_poly.entity_id
_entity_poly.type
_entity_poly.pdbx_seq_one_letter_code
_entity_poly.pdbx_strand_id
1 'polypeptide(L)'
;MTGIVGVFNHDFAPKLVSEGLKIIASRVDSPEIYGEDRSALGDVYFREDSVIAEDRSRAGYAMVRWQGEKVTIERDIIGVKPLFYSLSDGFAVSSERKVLLKLGFNDTFELNPREIISYDIMEGEATRTHKEFFPQGAEHQKERDAIKSDLKALILRSIKSNIPDEHFGLLLSGGVDSTLLAVCLKQIAGAERFTCYCAGISGAKDVEFAREAARKHGLNLSVIEVDTDDVESYLPEIIELVEDSSAMKAGVGLPILIAARRAKKDGITKIFVGNGADELFGGYGRHIESKDLNRDCFSDMLSYYERNGYRDDVIAANEGVEFLMPFLDPELIEYALKIPPELKIRGNLHKVILREVAVEIGLDEAFAFRKKTAAQYGSGFDRTIAKLARKNGYRSKSQYLRQFLGRENLRLGVLYSSGKDSTYAMYLMQMQNYSVECLITLRSKNPSSYMFHTPAIDLVPDQAKLLGIPLIIAETDGEEGSELQDLEKALLQGREEYKIEGIVTGALYSNYQRDRIEMIADRLGLKVFSPLWHIDQEHEMREILRAGFKFIFTAVAAEGLDDSWIGRQIDDTDIDRLVELNERYGINIAGEGGEFESLVIAGPNFKGELVIQDFEIIDEGMGAWRMTVRPGAGRN
;
A
#
# COMPACT_ATOMS: atom_id res chain seq x y z
N MET A 1 -8.63 0.62 21.54
CA MET A 1 -9.84 0.51 20.71
C MET A 1 -10.65 1.78 20.77
N THR A 2 -10.23 2.85 20.09
CA THR A 2 -11.16 3.90 19.64
C THR A 2 -11.70 3.47 18.28
N GLY A 3 -13.00 3.61 18.04
CA GLY A 3 -13.58 3.21 16.76
C GLY A 3 -15.02 2.71 16.87
N ILE A 4 -15.58 2.38 15.73
CA ILE A 4 -16.94 1.83 15.59
C ILE A 4 -16.88 0.31 15.81
N VAL A 5 -17.90 -0.27 16.45
CA VAL A 5 -18.16 -1.72 16.48
C VAL A 5 -19.66 -1.93 16.41
N GLY A 6 -20.13 -2.78 15.50
CA GLY A 6 -21.54 -3.15 15.36
C GLY A 6 -21.70 -4.58 14.85
N VAL A 7 -22.73 -5.29 15.34
CA VAL A 7 -23.08 -6.66 14.92
C VAL A 7 -24.59 -6.73 14.71
N PHE A 8 -25.02 -7.17 13.54
CA PHE A 8 -26.39 -7.19 13.06
C PHE A 8 -26.69 -8.58 12.47
N ASN A 9 -27.45 -9.42 13.20
CA ASN A 9 -27.77 -10.79 12.78
C ASN A 9 -29.28 -11.05 12.95
N HIS A 10 -29.85 -11.80 12.00
CA HIS A 10 -31.25 -12.22 11.94
C HIS A 10 -31.67 -13.15 13.09
N ASP A 11 -30.83 -14.11 13.52
CA ASP A 11 -31.22 -15.15 14.51
C ASP A 11 -31.12 -14.69 15.98
N PHE A 12 -30.31 -13.67 16.23
CA PHE A 12 -30.18 -13.06 17.55
C PHE A 12 -30.95 -11.75 17.69
N ALA A 13 -31.68 -11.35 16.64
CA ALA A 13 -32.30 -10.04 16.52
C ALA A 13 -33.05 -9.65 17.80
N PRO A 14 -34.02 -10.38 18.38
CA PRO A 14 -34.79 -9.80 19.50
C PRO A 14 -33.98 -9.55 20.79
N LYS A 15 -32.89 -10.30 21.03
CA LYS A 15 -32.11 -10.25 22.28
C LYS A 15 -30.84 -9.40 22.16
N LEU A 16 -30.27 -9.33 20.95
CA LEU A 16 -29.19 -8.41 20.61
C LEU A 16 -29.73 -7.05 20.15
N VAL A 17 -30.91 -6.93 19.53
CA VAL A 17 -31.56 -5.66 19.11
C VAL A 17 -32.05 -4.83 20.30
N SER A 18 -32.43 -5.44 21.43
CA SER A 18 -32.67 -4.67 22.67
C SER A 18 -31.37 -4.14 23.30
N GLU A 19 -30.21 -4.63 22.86
CA GLU A 19 -28.85 -4.27 23.30
C GLU A 19 -27.95 -3.81 22.13
N GLY A 20 -28.52 -3.45 20.96
CA GLY A 20 -27.94 -3.62 19.62
C GLY A 20 -26.89 -2.61 19.16
N LEU A 21 -26.54 -1.70 20.06
CA LEU A 21 -25.31 -0.92 20.01
C LEU A 21 -24.73 -0.99 21.41
N LYS A 22 -23.85 -1.96 21.69
CA LYS A 22 -23.07 -1.96 22.94
C LYS A 22 -22.00 -0.89 22.86
N ILE A 23 -22.40 0.33 23.22
CA ILE A 23 -21.54 1.33 23.84
C ILE A 23 -21.23 0.80 25.24
N ILE A 24 -19.98 0.42 25.54
CA ILE A 24 -19.57 0.20 26.94
C ILE A 24 -19.48 1.57 27.61
N ALA A 25 -20.63 2.13 27.98
CA ALA A 25 -20.73 3.26 28.88
C ALA A 25 -20.68 2.72 30.31
N SER A 26 -19.53 2.90 30.96
CA SER A 26 -19.29 2.89 32.42
C SER A 26 -20.27 2.09 33.32
N ARG A 27 -19.71 1.03 33.95
CA ARG A 27 -20.14 0.36 35.20
C ARG A 27 -21.62 -0.06 35.30
N VAL A 28 -21.89 -1.37 35.06
CA VAL A 28 -22.68 -2.25 35.96
C VAL A 28 -22.25 -3.72 35.80
N ASP A 29 -21.75 -4.29 36.89
CA ASP A 29 -21.80 -5.68 37.41
C ASP A 29 -21.74 -6.90 36.47
N SER A 30 -20.55 -7.19 35.93
CA SER A 30 -20.00 -8.57 35.91
C SER A 30 -18.50 -8.54 35.62
N PRO A 31 -17.65 -8.68 36.64
CA PRO A 31 -16.21 -8.62 36.51
C PRO A 31 -15.69 -10.03 36.15
N GLU A 32 -15.21 -10.26 34.92
CA GLU A 32 -14.19 -11.32 34.67
C GLU A 32 -13.63 -11.40 33.23
N ILE A 33 -14.13 -10.65 32.22
CA ILE A 33 -13.61 -10.77 30.83
C ILE A 33 -12.85 -9.51 30.34
N TYR A 34 -12.98 -8.36 30.99
CA TYR A 34 -12.34 -7.11 30.57
C TYR A 34 -11.67 -6.41 31.75
N GLY A 35 -10.49 -6.92 32.13
CA GLY A 35 -9.60 -6.27 33.09
C GLY A 35 -8.80 -5.15 32.43
N GLU A 36 -8.95 -3.93 32.95
CA GLU A 36 -8.04 -2.78 32.82
C GLU A 36 -7.74 -2.16 31.43
N ASP A 37 -8.54 -2.40 30.39
CA ASP A 37 -8.31 -1.76 29.08
C ASP A 37 -9.26 -0.58 28.81
N ARG A 38 -8.71 0.65 28.80
CA ARG A 38 -9.45 1.92 28.64
C ARG A 38 -9.54 2.34 27.17
N SER A 39 -10.53 1.89 26.39
CA SER A 39 -10.81 2.52 25.07
C SER A 39 -12.04 1.95 24.34
N ALA A 40 -13.01 2.83 24.05
CA ALA A 40 -14.07 2.79 23.01
C ALA A 40 -14.86 4.11 23.16
N LEU A 41 -15.00 4.99 22.17
CA LEU A 41 -15.86 4.91 20.99
C LEU A 41 -15.61 6.13 20.07
N GLY A 42 -16.05 6.07 18.81
CA GLY A 42 -16.45 7.27 18.05
C GLY A 42 -17.76 7.88 18.59
N ASP A 43 -18.20 9.02 18.07
CA ASP A 43 -19.42 9.67 18.56
C ASP A 43 -20.68 8.93 18.06
N VAL A 44 -21.66 8.73 18.95
CA VAL A 44 -22.95 8.11 18.60
C VAL A 44 -24.08 9.13 18.75
N TYR A 45 -24.86 9.27 17.69
CA TYR A 45 -25.98 10.21 17.59
C TYR A 45 -27.29 9.46 17.37
N PHE A 46 -28.31 9.80 18.15
CA PHE A 46 -29.67 9.33 17.95
C PHE A 46 -30.47 10.43 17.26
N ARG A 47 -31.02 10.15 16.06
CA ARG A 47 -31.84 11.09 15.28
C ARG A 47 -33.13 10.41 14.87
N GLU A 48 -34.24 10.78 15.51
CA GLU A 48 -35.60 10.27 15.25
C GLU A 48 -35.61 8.75 15.00
N ASP A 49 -35.62 8.32 13.73
CA ASP A 49 -35.71 6.92 13.31
C ASP A 49 -34.35 6.27 12.95
N SER A 50 -33.23 6.89 13.34
CA SER A 50 -31.88 6.43 12.98
C SER A 50 -30.86 6.53 14.11
N VAL A 51 -29.91 5.61 14.10
CA VAL A 51 -28.70 5.65 14.93
C VAL A 51 -27.48 5.81 14.03
N ILE A 52 -26.62 6.77 14.36
CA ILE A 52 -25.40 7.07 13.60
C ILE A 52 -24.22 6.89 14.54
N ALA A 53 -23.29 6.00 14.20
CA ALA A 53 -21.98 5.90 14.84
C ALA A 53 -20.93 6.46 13.87
N GLU A 54 -20.07 7.34 14.37
CA GLU A 54 -19.09 8.04 13.55
C GLU A 54 -17.72 8.12 14.23
N ASP A 55 -16.68 7.69 13.53
CA ASP A 55 -15.28 7.99 13.85
C ASP A 55 -14.85 9.12 12.94
N ARG A 56 -14.68 10.33 13.49
CA ARG A 56 -14.39 11.55 12.73
C ARG A 56 -13.17 12.24 13.28
N SER A 57 -12.32 12.68 12.35
CA SER A 57 -11.23 13.63 12.58
C SER A 57 -11.43 14.84 11.67
N ARG A 58 -10.58 15.86 11.80
CA ARG A 58 -10.54 16.97 10.83
C ARG A 58 -10.17 16.52 9.41
N ALA A 59 -9.43 15.42 9.29
CA ALA A 59 -8.91 14.93 8.01
C ALA A 59 -9.85 13.92 7.30
N GLY A 60 -10.76 13.27 8.02
CA GLY A 60 -11.65 12.28 7.44
C GLY A 60 -12.59 11.62 8.44
N TYR A 61 -13.42 10.70 7.97
CA TYR A 61 -14.46 10.05 8.77
C TYR A 61 -14.76 8.63 8.29
N ALA A 62 -15.22 7.79 9.22
CA ALA A 62 -15.92 6.54 8.94
C ALA A 62 -17.28 6.58 9.67
N MET A 63 -18.33 6.09 9.04
CA MET A 63 -19.70 6.21 9.55
C MET A 63 -20.49 4.92 9.32
N VAL A 64 -21.29 4.57 10.32
CA VAL A 64 -22.33 3.54 10.26
C VAL A 64 -23.66 4.19 10.60
N ARG A 65 -24.63 4.08 9.70
CA ARG A 65 -26.01 4.55 9.89
C ARG A 65 -26.94 3.35 9.91
N TRP A 66 -27.71 3.20 10.98
CA TRP A 66 -28.80 2.25 11.07
C TRP A 66 -30.13 2.98 11.05
N GLN A 67 -31.00 2.64 10.10
CA GLN A 67 -32.35 3.22 9.97
C GLN A 67 -33.33 2.12 9.54
N GLY A 68 -34.35 1.87 10.38
CA GLY A 68 -35.30 0.78 10.15
C GLY A 68 -34.60 -0.58 10.03
N GLU A 69 -34.78 -1.24 8.89
CA GLU A 69 -34.20 -2.56 8.57
C GLU A 69 -32.83 -2.46 7.88
N LYS A 70 -32.32 -1.25 7.63
CA LYS A 70 -31.11 -1.03 6.83
C LYS A 70 -29.94 -0.50 7.66
N VAL A 71 -28.77 -1.10 7.46
CA VAL A 71 -27.49 -0.61 7.96
C VAL A 71 -26.62 -0.18 6.79
N THR A 72 -26.25 1.09 6.76
CA THR A 72 -25.38 1.68 5.73
C THR A 72 -24.03 2.01 6.33
N ILE A 73 -22.94 1.62 5.67
CA ILE A 73 -21.58 1.96 6.06
C ILE A 73 -20.89 2.75 4.94
N GLU A 74 -20.15 3.78 5.33
CA GLU A 74 -19.35 4.59 4.42
C GLU A 74 -18.17 5.26 5.14
N ARG A 75 -17.20 5.77 4.38
CA ARG A 75 -16.07 6.57 4.88
C ARG A 75 -15.68 7.67 3.89
N ASP A 76 -14.81 8.58 4.29
CA ASP A 76 -14.28 9.64 3.43
C ASP A 76 -13.62 9.09 2.16
N ILE A 77 -13.65 9.83 1.04
CA ILE A 77 -13.20 9.31 -0.27
C ILE A 77 -11.70 9.02 -0.36
N ILE A 78 -10.88 9.49 0.58
CA ILE A 78 -9.44 9.22 0.65
C ILE A 78 -9.20 7.94 1.44
N GLY A 79 -10.00 7.73 2.48
CA GLY A 79 -9.91 6.61 3.41
C GLY A 79 -9.03 6.88 4.61
N VAL A 80 -9.01 8.12 5.12
CA VAL A 80 -8.22 8.49 6.31
C VAL A 80 -8.62 7.65 7.51
N LYS A 81 -9.93 7.46 7.72
CA LYS A 81 -10.46 6.58 8.76
C LYS A 81 -10.75 5.18 8.21
N PRO A 82 -10.22 4.11 8.84
CA PRO A 82 -10.49 2.75 8.42
C PRO A 82 -11.87 2.29 8.86
N LEU A 83 -12.44 1.36 8.10
CA LEU A 83 -13.64 0.64 8.49
C LEU A 83 -13.57 -0.76 7.87
N PHE A 84 -13.78 -1.78 8.69
CA PHE A 84 -13.81 -3.18 8.31
C PHE A 84 -15.21 -3.73 8.50
N TYR A 85 -15.58 -4.73 7.71
CA TYR A 85 -16.86 -5.38 7.83
C TYR A 85 -16.77 -6.88 7.57
N SER A 86 -17.81 -7.63 7.96
CA SER A 86 -17.99 -9.04 7.68
C SER A 86 -19.43 -9.30 7.25
N LEU A 87 -19.60 -10.23 6.30
CA LEU A 87 -20.89 -10.74 5.83
C LEU A 87 -21.09 -12.24 6.17
N SER A 88 -20.10 -12.89 6.78
CA SER A 88 -20.22 -14.27 7.24
C SER A 88 -21.03 -14.27 8.54
N ASP A 89 -22.26 -14.77 8.52
CA ASP A 89 -23.18 -14.86 9.67
C ASP A 89 -23.86 -13.53 10.08
N GLY A 90 -24.43 -12.85 9.09
CA GLY A 90 -25.11 -11.57 9.24
C GLY A 90 -24.21 -10.44 8.77
N PHE A 91 -24.26 -9.28 9.43
CA PHE A 91 -23.44 -8.13 9.10
C PHE A 91 -22.74 -7.60 10.35
N ALA A 92 -21.42 -7.47 10.28
CA ALA A 92 -20.64 -6.87 11.37
C ALA A 92 -19.70 -5.81 10.81
N VAL A 93 -19.38 -4.81 11.62
CA VAL A 93 -18.53 -3.68 11.25
C VAL A 93 -17.63 -3.29 12.41
N SER A 94 -16.37 -2.94 12.13
CA SER A 94 -15.48 -2.34 13.11
C SER A 94 -14.41 -1.43 12.50
N SER A 95 -13.93 -0.41 13.23
CA SER A 95 -12.75 0.37 12.79
C SER A 95 -11.44 -0.42 12.80
N GLU A 96 -11.36 -1.52 13.55
CA GLU A 96 -10.15 -2.36 13.65
C GLU A 96 -10.47 -3.82 13.29
N ARG A 97 -9.67 -4.43 12.40
CA ARG A 97 -9.93 -5.80 11.91
C ARG A 97 -9.86 -6.84 13.03
N LYS A 98 -8.86 -6.75 13.91
CA LYS A 98 -8.70 -7.68 15.05
C LYS A 98 -9.93 -7.78 15.95
N VAL A 99 -10.77 -6.74 16.00
CA VAL A 99 -12.02 -6.78 16.78
C VAL A 99 -13.01 -7.77 16.17
N LEU A 100 -13.22 -7.71 14.85
CA LEU A 100 -14.09 -8.65 14.14
C LEU A 100 -13.58 -10.09 14.28
N LEU A 101 -12.28 -10.30 14.14
CA LEU A 101 -11.66 -11.62 14.31
C LEU A 101 -11.84 -12.16 15.73
N LYS A 102 -11.66 -11.33 16.77
CA LYS A 102 -11.91 -11.71 18.18
C LYS A 102 -13.38 -12.04 18.45
N LEU A 103 -14.31 -11.45 17.69
CA LEU A 103 -15.74 -11.75 17.74
C LEU A 103 -16.12 -13.03 16.95
N GLY A 104 -15.16 -13.67 16.28
CA GLY A 104 -15.36 -14.92 15.54
C GLY A 104 -15.67 -14.74 14.05
N PHE A 105 -15.68 -13.51 13.54
CA PHE A 105 -15.82 -13.26 12.11
C PHE A 105 -14.47 -13.46 11.43
N ASN A 106 -14.32 -14.52 10.64
CA ASN A 106 -13.06 -14.82 9.94
C ASN A 106 -12.99 -14.20 8.54
N ASP A 107 -14.14 -13.98 7.89
CA ASP A 107 -14.23 -13.34 6.57
C ASP A 107 -14.47 -11.83 6.69
N THR A 108 -13.40 -11.14 7.09
CA THR A 108 -13.39 -9.70 7.29
C THR A 108 -12.75 -8.98 6.10
N PHE A 109 -13.33 -7.87 5.68
CA PHE A 109 -12.84 -7.04 4.57
C PHE A 109 -12.71 -5.59 5.02
N GLU A 110 -11.73 -4.87 4.47
CA GLU A 110 -11.69 -3.41 4.62
C GLU A 110 -12.67 -2.77 3.63
N LEU A 111 -13.54 -1.87 4.09
CA LEU A 111 -14.46 -1.13 3.23
C LEU A 111 -13.67 -0.22 2.30
N ASN A 112 -13.81 -0.36 0.97
CA ASN A 112 -13.20 0.59 0.05
C ASN A 112 -13.78 2.00 0.30
N PRO A 113 -12.96 3.04 0.48
CA PRO A 113 -13.45 4.40 0.74
C PRO A 113 -14.40 5.01 -0.31
N ARG A 114 -14.45 4.44 -1.51
CA ARG A 114 -15.33 4.82 -2.62
C ARG A 114 -16.51 3.87 -2.78
N GLU A 115 -16.70 2.95 -1.85
CA GLU A 115 -17.87 2.10 -1.77
C GLU A 115 -18.77 2.55 -0.62
N ILE A 116 -20.08 2.39 -0.83
CA ILE A 116 -21.11 2.49 0.21
C ILE A 116 -21.85 1.16 0.20
N ILE A 117 -21.83 0.47 1.34
CA ILE A 117 -22.54 -0.79 1.51
C ILE A 117 -23.81 -0.53 2.32
N SER A 118 -24.96 -0.96 1.81
CA SER A 118 -26.23 -0.98 2.54
C SER A 118 -26.71 -2.41 2.69
N TYR A 119 -26.73 -2.90 3.93
CA TYR A 119 -27.19 -4.22 4.31
C TYR A 119 -28.63 -4.17 4.80
N ASP A 120 -29.48 -5.04 4.26
CA ASP A 120 -30.85 -5.27 4.73
C ASP A 120 -30.86 -6.40 5.75
N ILE A 121 -31.24 -6.10 6.99
CA ILE A 121 -31.21 -7.05 8.10
C ILE A 121 -32.23 -8.18 7.91
N MET A 122 -33.37 -7.89 7.26
CA MET A 122 -34.44 -8.86 7.08
C MET A 122 -34.19 -9.78 5.89
N GLU A 123 -33.69 -9.24 4.78
CA GLU A 123 -33.39 -10.02 3.59
C GLU A 123 -32.02 -10.73 3.70
N GLY A 124 -31.12 -10.21 4.53
CA GLY A 124 -29.75 -10.71 4.63
C GLY A 124 -28.89 -10.36 3.42
N GLU A 125 -29.28 -9.33 2.65
CA GLU A 125 -28.63 -8.95 1.40
C GLU A 125 -27.89 -7.61 1.53
N ALA A 126 -26.74 -7.51 0.87
CA ALA A 126 -25.95 -6.30 0.80
C ALA A 126 -26.02 -5.69 -0.61
N THR A 127 -26.35 -4.41 -0.69
CA THR A 127 -26.26 -3.60 -1.92
C THR A 127 -25.07 -2.66 -1.85
N ARG A 128 -24.47 -2.38 -3.01
CA ARG A 128 -23.24 -1.58 -3.14
C ARG A 128 -23.48 -0.42 -4.09
N THR A 129 -23.02 0.76 -3.70
CA THR A 129 -22.95 1.93 -4.59
C THR A 129 -21.56 2.56 -4.51
N HIS A 130 -21.18 3.34 -5.53
CA HIS A 130 -19.83 3.88 -5.64
C HIS A 130 -19.80 5.41 -5.65
N LYS A 131 -18.74 5.97 -5.06
CA LYS A 131 -18.40 7.40 -5.08
C LYS A 131 -17.30 7.63 -6.10
N GLU A 132 -17.34 8.77 -6.79
CA GLU A 132 -16.22 9.19 -7.61
C GLU A 132 -15.06 9.68 -6.73
N PHE A 133 -13.83 9.42 -7.17
CA PHE A 133 -12.64 10.04 -6.58
C PHE A 133 -12.46 11.46 -7.15
N PHE A 134 -11.34 12.12 -6.84
CA PHE A 134 -11.03 13.43 -7.42
C PHE A 134 -11.06 13.37 -8.96
N PRO A 135 -11.57 14.42 -9.64
CA PRO A 135 -11.65 14.41 -11.08
C PRO A 135 -10.24 14.41 -11.70
N GLN A 136 -9.98 13.43 -12.57
CA GLN A 136 -8.84 13.51 -13.49
C GLN A 136 -9.16 14.62 -14.51
N GLY A 137 -8.38 15.69 -14.46
CA GLY A 137 -8.60 16.88 -15.29
C GLY A 137 -7.32 17.29 -16.00
N ALA A 138 -7.49 18.17 -17.00
CA ALA A 138 -6.36 18.81 -17.64
C ALA A 138 -5.49 19.56 -16.63
N GLU A 139 -4.19 19.56 -16.88
CA GLU A 139 -3.21 20.31 -16.11
C GLU A 139 -3.53 21.80 -16.12
N HIS A 140 -3.15 22.49 -15.04
CA HIS A 140 -3.33 23.94 -14.93
C HIS A 140 -2.61 24.66 -16.06
N GLN A 141 -3.36 25.43 -16.86
CA GLN A 141 -2.84 26.27 -17.95
C GLN A 141 -2.35 27.65 -17.44
N LYS A 142 -1.95 27.72 -16.17
CA LYS A 142 -1.52 28.96 -15.50
C LYS A 142 -0.01 29.09 -15.55
N GLU A 143 0.48 30.32 -15.53
CA GLU A 143 1.91 30.60 -15.32
C GLU A 143 2.40 30.05 -13.98
N ARG A 144 3.67 29.62 -13.93
CA ARG A 144 4.28 28.99 -12.76
C ARG A 144 4.10 29.80 -11.47
N ASP A 145 4.29 31.11 -11.52
CA ASP A 145 4.15 31.97 -10.32
C ASP A 145 2.71 32.07 -9.82
N ALA A 146 1.73 32.01 -10.73
CA ALA A 146 0.32 31.95 -10.35
C ALA A 146 -0.01 30.61 -9.69
N ILE A 147 0.50 29.49 -10.23
CA ILE A 147 0.34 28.15 -9.63
C ILE A 147 0.93 28.11 -8.23
N LYS A 148 2.15 28.64 -8.07
CA LYS A 148 2.85 28.73 -6.79
C LYS A 148 2.06 29.56 -5.77
N SER A 149 1.54 30.71 -6.18
CA SER A 149 0.75 31.60 -5.31
C SER A 149 -0.55 30.94 -4.85
N ASP A 150 -1.29 30.30 -5.77
CA ASP A 150 -2.50 29.55 -5.45
C ASP A 150 -2.19 28.40 -4.48
N LEU A 151 -1.15 27.61 -4.77
CA LEU A 151 -0.71 26.50 -3.91
C LEU A 151 -0.36 26.98 -2.50
N LYS A 152 0.40 28.08 -2.40
CA LYS A 152 0.71 28.72 -1.11
C LYS A 152 -0.55 29.11 -0.34
N ALA A 153 -1.52 29.72 -1.02
CA ALA A 153 -2.78 30.13 -0.39
C ALA A 153 -3.59 28.93 0.13
N LEU A 154 -3.68 27.85 -0.67
CA LEU A 154 -4.37 26.61 -0.30
C LEU A 154 -3.70 25.93 0.90
N ILE A 155 -2.37 25.80 0.90
CA ILE A 155 -1.61 25.24 2.03
C ILE A 155 -1.84 26.06 3.30
N LEU A 156 -1.68 27.38 3.25
CA LEU A 156 -1.87 28.24 4.42
C LEU A 156 -3.30 28.19 4.95
N ARG A 157 -4.31 28.14 4.06
CA ARG A 157 -5.71 28.01 4.43
C ARG A 157 -5.99 26.68 5.12
N SER A 158 -5.50 25.57 4.56
CA SER A 158 -5.65 24.23 5.14
C SER A 158 -4.97 24.10 6.49
N ILE A 159 -3.75 24.64 6.64
CA ILE A 159 -3.05 24.67 7.95
C ILE A 159 -3.89 25.47 8.96
N LYS A 160 -4.34 26.67 8.58
CA LYS A 160 -5.12 27.54 9.46
C LYS A 160 -6.43 26.91 9.91
N SER A 161 -7.15 26.20 9.04
CA SER A 161 -8.41 25.52 9.40
C SER A 161 -8.20 24.32 10.32
N ASN A 162 -6.98 23.78 10.39
CA ASN A 162 -6.64 22.64 11.26
C ASN A 162 -6.11 23.04 12.64
N ILE A 163 -5.72 24.31 12.86
CA ILE A 163 -5.17 24.74 14.16
C ILE A 163 -6.23 24.57 15.25
N PRO A 164 -5.94 23.83 16.33
CA PRO A 164 -6.84 23.69 17.46
C PRO A 164 -6.69 24.84 18.47
N ASP A 165 -7.69 24.99 19.32
CA ASP A 165 -7.72 26.01 20.39
C ASP A 165 -6.75 25.68 21.54
N GLU A 166 -6.48 24.39 21.77
CA GLU A 166 -5.55 23.90 22.78
C GLU A 166 -4.09 23.89 22.29
N HIS A 167 -3.13 23.65 23.19
CA HIS A 167 -1.73 23.44 22.82
C HIS A 167 -1.58 22.13 22.05
N PHE A 168 -0.81 22.13 20.97
CA PHE A 168 -0.77 21.00 20.03
C PHE A 168 0.65 20.56 19.66
N GLY A 169 0.76 19.41 19.02
CA GLY A 169 2.02 18.82 18.57
C GLY A 169 2.25 18.96 17.07
N LEU A 170 3.49 18.73 16.65
CA LEU A 170 3.88 18.51 15.24
C LEU A 170 4.92 17.40 15.19
N LEU A 171 4.75 16.39 14.33
CA LEU A 171 5.82 15.43 14.06
C LEU A 171 6.84 16.03 13.09
N LEU A 172 8.08 16.21 13.56
CA LEU A 172 9.17 16.80 12.80
C LEU A 172 10.14 15.70 12.33
N SER A 173 9.86 15.16 11.13
CA SER A 173 10.57 14.04 10.49
C SER A 173 11.80 14.44 9.65
N GLY A 174 12.12 15.73 9.65
CA GLY A 174 13.31 16.25 8.99
C GLY A 174 13.27 16.42 7.47
N GLY A 175 12.08 16.29 6.88
CA GLY A 175 11.80 16.61 5.48
C GLY A 175 11.30 18.05 5.27
N VAL A 176 11.20 18.46 4.00
CA VAL A 176 10.58 19.75 3.64
C VAL A 176 9.14 19.84 4.12
N ASP A 177 8.40 18.72 4.11
CA ASP A 177 6.97 18.66 4.42
C ASP A 177 6.67 19.12 5.85
N SER A 178 7.25 18.44 6.85
CA SER A 178 7.06 18.76 8.26
C SER A 178 7.72 20.08 8.67
N THR A 179 8.85 20.44 8.05
CA THR A 179 9.53 21.71 8.34
C THR A 179 8.75 22.91 7.78
N LEU A 180 8.13 22.76 6.59
CA LEU A 180 7.19 23.74 6.04
C LEU A 180 6.01 23.95 6.99
N LEU A 181 5.39 22.87 7.46
CA LEU A 181 4.31 22.95 8.46
C LEU A 181 4.78 23.71 9.71
N ALA A 182 5.97 23.41 10.24
CA ALA A 182 6.50 24.09 11.43
C ALA A 182 6.64 25.61 11.22
N VAL A 183 7.17 26.04 10.08
CA VAL A 183 7.36 27.47 9.76
C VAL A 183 6.01 28.15 9.58
N CYS A 184 5.07 27.55 8.85
CA CYS A 184 3.70 28.06 8.70
C CYS A 184 3.00 28.21 10.06
N LEU A 185 3.02 27.16 10.89
CA LEU A 185 2.39 27.16 12.22
C LEU A 185 3.01 28.23 13.12
N LYS A 186 4.33 28.39 13.10
CA LYS A 186 5.00 29.46 13.83
C LYS A 186 4.52 30.85 13.40
N GLN A 187 4.37 31.09 12.09
CA GLN A 187 3.93 32.39 11.57
C GLN A 187 2.45 32.67 11.87
N ILE A 188 1.60 31.64 11.83
CA ILE A 188 0.14 31.80 12.00
C ILE A 188 -0.26 31.83 13.47
N ALA A 189 0.30 30.91 14.29
CA ALA A 189 -0.10 30.71 15.67
C ALA A 189 0.92 31.21 16.70
N GLY A 190 2.22 31.23 16.37
CA GLY A 190 3.30 31.45 17.33
C GLY A 190 4.00 30.14 17.72
N ALA A 191 5.30 30.19 18.03
CA ALA A 191 6.10 29.00 18.34
C ALA A 191 5.72 28.37 19.70
N GLU A 192 5.22 29.19 20.62
CA GLU A 192 4.77 28.82 21.96
C GLU A 192 3.46 28.03 21.97
N ARG A 193 2.71 28.03 20.86
CA ARG A 193 1.42 27.33 20.73
C ARG A 193 1.56 25.84 20.41
N PHE A 194 2.77 25.38 20.09
CA PHE A 194 3.00 23.99 19.74
C PHE A 194 4.38 23.47 20.14
N THR A 195 4.52 22.16 20.11
CA THR A 195 5.78 21.45 20.34
C THR A 195 6.05 20.47 19.22
N CYS A 196 7.24 20.54 18.63
CA CYS A 196 7.74 19.58 17.66
C CYS A 196 8.22 18.33 18.38
N TYR A 197 7.89 17.15 17.85
CA TYR A 197 8.34 15.86 18.34
C TYR A 197 9.11 15.13 17.25
N CYS A 198 10.27 14.58 17.61
CA CYS A 198 11.10 13.77 16.72
C CYS A 198 11.61 12.55 17.49
N ALA A 199 11.42 11.36 16.92
CA ALA A 199 11.95 10.12 17.48
C ALA A 199 12.88 9.43 16.50
N GLY A 200 13.95 8.82 17.01
CA GLY A 200 14.90 8.08 16.21
C GLY A 200 15.91 7.32 17.06
N ILE A 201 16.70 6.48 16.42
CA ILE A 201 17.86 5.85 17.06
C ILE A 201 18.84 6.93 17.50
N SER A 202 19.48 6.75 18.65
CA SER A 202 20.54 7.64 19.14
C SER A 202 21.57 7.96 18.03
N GLY A 203 21.76 9.25 17.71
CA GLY A 203 22.66 9.68 16.63
C GLY A 203 22.12 9.51 15.21
N ALA A 204 20.82 9.28 15.03
CA ALA A 204 20.18 9.23 13.73
C ALA A 204 20.18 10.59 13.01
N LYS A 205 20.27 10.57 11.68
CA LYS A 205 20.35 11.78 10.85
C LYS A 205 19.12 12.67 10.95
N ASP A 206 17.94 12.08 11.12
CA ASP A 206 16.70 12.85 11.25
C ASP A 206 16.64 13.59 12.59
N VAL A 207 17.21 13.01 13.65
CA VAL A 207 17.31 13.65 14.96
C VAL A 207 18.25 14.85 14.91
N GLU A 208 19.45 14.69 14.32
CA GLU A 208 20.39 15.79 14.12
C GLU A 208 19.77 16.94 13.32
N PHE A 209 19.08 16.60 12.23
CA PHE A 209 18.38 17.59 11.42
C PHE A 209 17.27 18.29 12.18
N ALA A 210 16.43 17.55 12.92
CA ALA A 210 15.34 18.14 13.67
C ALA A 210 15.87 19.19 14.67
N ARG A 211 16.98 18.87 15.36
CA ARG A 211 17.70 19.81 16.25
C ARG A 211 18.17 21.05 15.50
N GLU A 212 18.75 20.88 14.32
CA GLU A 212 19.23 22.00 13.51
C GLU A 212 18.09 22.89 13.00
N ALA A 213 17.03 22.28 12.48
CA ALA A 213 15.82 22.98 12.00
C ALA A 213 15.16 23.76 13.14
N ALA A 214 15.03 23.13 14.32
CA ALA A 214 14.47 23.79 15.49
C ALA A 214 15.30 24.98 15.95
N ARG A 215 16.63 24.85 15.99
CA ARG A 215 17.54 25.96 16.32
C ARG A 215 17.45 27.09 15.28
N LYS A 216 17.47 26.75 13.99
CA LYS A 216 17.46 27.71 12.88
C LYS A 216 16.16 28.50 12.82
N HIS A 217 15.03 27.82 13.02
CA HIS A 217 13.70 28.39 12.91
C HIS A 217 13.09 28.78 14.25
N GLY A 218 13.81 28.63 15.37
CA GLY A 218 13.33 28.95 16.72
C GLY A 218 12.04 28.20 17.06
N LEU A 219 12.08 26.86 16.96
CA LEU A 219 10.97 25.95 17.25
C LEU A 219 11.20 25.26 18.60
N ASN A 220 10.12 24.97 19.32
CA ASN A 220 10.16 24.14 20.52
C ASN A 220 10.26 22.66 20.10
N LEU A 221 11.36 21.98 20.42
CA LEU A 221 11.60 20.60 20.01
C LEU A 221 11.79 19.67 21.21
N SER A 222 11.06 18.56 21.18
CA SER A 222 11.22 17.39 22.05
C SER A 222 11.79 16.23 21.21
N VAL A 223 13.01 15.81 21.54
CA VAL A 223 13.69 14.68 20.88
C VAL A 223 13.60 13.44 21.77
N ILE A 224 13.23 12.32 21.18
CA ILE A 224 13.22 11.00 21.81
C ILE A 224 14.23 10.12 21.09
N GLU A 225 15.40 9.93 21.71
CA GLU A 225 16.40 8.99 21.23
C GLU A 225 16.20 7.64 21.91
N VAL A 226 16.19 6.57 21.12
CA VAL A 226 16.05 5.19 21.60
C VAL A 226 17.26 4.37 21.16
N ASP A 227 17.49 3.24 21.84
CA ASP A 227 18.54 2.29 21.49
C ASP A 227 18.00 0.99 20.89
N THR A 228 18.86 -0.01 20.67
CA THR A 228 18.46 -1.29 20.06
C THR A 228 17.50 -2.09 20.94
N ASP A 229 17.67 -2.04 22.27
CA ASP A 229 16.88 -2.81 23.22
C ASP A 229 15.50 -2.17 23.39
N ASP A 230 15.42 -0.83 23.37
CA ASP A 230 14.16 -0.10 23.26
C ASP A 230 13.38 -0.54 22.01
N VAL A 231 14.03 -0.59 20.83
CA VAL A 231 13.38 -1.03 19.59
C VAL A 231 12.84 -2.45 19.73
N GLU A 232 13.64 -3.38 20.24
CA GLU A 232 13.23 -4.77 20.46
C GLU A 232 11.97 -4.85 21.34
N SER A 233 11.84 -3.98 22.34
CA SER A 233 10.66 -3.92 23.21
C SER A 233 9.39 -3.36 22.53
N TYR A 234 9.53 -2.47 21.54
CA TYR A 234 8.39 -1.90 20.81
C TYR A 234 7.89 -2.78 19.66
N LEU A 235 8.70 -3.76 19.20
CA LEU A 235 8.33 -4.60 18.05
C LEU A 235 7.03 -5.39 18.23
N PRO A 236 6.78 -6.09 19.37
CA PRO A 236 5.52 -6.79 19.56
C PRO A 236 4.30 -5.86 19.46
N GLU A 237 4.40 -4.68 20.07
CA GLU A 237 3.32 -3.69 20.08
C GLU A 237 3.04 -3.13 18.68
N ILE A 238 4.07 -2.64 17.96
CA ILE A 238 3.84 -2.02 16.65
C ILE A 238 3.30 -3.01 15.62
N ILE A 239 3.73 -4.28 15.68
CA ILE A 239 3.25 -5.32 14.77
C ILE A 239 1.79 -5.68 15.06
N GLU A 240 1.40 -5.77 16.33
CA GLU A 240 0.01 -6.00 16.74
C GLU A 240 -0.89 -4.79 16.39
N LEU A 241 -0.38 -3.57 16.52
CA LEU A 241 -1.14 -2.35 16.18
C LEU A 241 -1.39 -2.24 14.68
N VAL A 242 -0.36 -2.42 13.87
CA VAL A 242 -0.43 -2.26 12.41
C VAL A 242 -1.04 -3.48 11.72
N GLU A 243 -1.20 -4.59 12.43
CA GLU A 243 -1.78 -5.84 11.94
C GLU A 243 -1.05 -6.38 10.67
N ASP A 244 0.25 -6.11 10.54
CA ASP A 244 1.09 -6.49 9.38
C ASP A 244 2.56 -6.68 9.79
N SER A 245 3.16 -7.79 9.37
CA SER A 245 4.56 -8.13 9.66
C SER A 245 5.61 -7.44 8.74
N SER A 246 5.19 -6.50 7.91
CA SER A 246 6.05 -5.76 6.98
C SER A 246 7.07 -4.88 7.71
N ALA A 247 8.36 -5.10 7.40
CA ALA A 247 9.46 -4.28 7.92
C ALA A 247 9.35 -2.80 7.52
N MET A 248 8.76 -2.52 6.35
CA MET A 248 8.52 -1.15 5.89
C MET A 248 7.52 -0.45 6.81
N LYS A 249 6.37 -1.07 7.06
CA LYS A 249 5.31 -0.50 7.90
C LYS A 249 5.77 -0.33 9.34
N ALA A 250 6.44 -1.33 9.91
CA ALA A 250 7.00 -1.24 11.25
C ALA A 250 8.08 -0.16 11.35
N GLY A 251 9.00 -0.08 10.38
CA GLY A 251 10.07 0.90 10.36
C GLY A 251 9.59 2.36 10.27
N VAL A 252 8.47 2.61 9.57
CA VAL A 252 7.83 3.93 9.52
C VAL A 252 6.95 4.19 10.75
N GLY A 253 6.28 3.17 11.27
CA GLY A 253 5.37 3.29 12.41
C GLY A 253 6.09 3.55 13.75
N LEU A 254 7.25 2.93 13.99
CA LEU A 254 8.01 3.11 15.24
C LEU A 254 8.35 4.57 15.59
N PRO A 255 8.93 5.40 14.70
CA PRO A 255 9.20 6.80 15.04
C PRO A 255 7.91 7.58 15.33
N ILE A 256 6.82 7.27 14.62
CA ILE A 256 5.51 7.91 14.83
C ILE A 256 4.95 7.53 16.20
N LEU A 257 4.92 6.24 16.54
CA LEU A 257 4.45 5.71 17.82
C LEU A 257 5.21 6.34 18.99
N ILE A 258 6.53 6.33 18.94
CA ILE A 258 7.38 6.84 20.03
C ILE A 258 7.19 8.35 20.21
N ALA A 259 7.11 9.10 19.11
CA ALA A 259 6.89 10.55 19.16
C ALA A 259 5.47 10.90 19.65
N ALA A 260 4.43 10.21 19.16
CA ALA A 260 3.04 10.40 19.58
C ALA A 260 2.86 10.07 21.07
N ARG A 261 3.49 8.99 21.54
CA ARG A 261 3.51 8.60 22.96
C ARG A 261 4.12 9.66 23.85
N ARG A 262 5.23 10.27 23.42
CA ARG A 262 5.85 11.38 24.16
C ARG A 262 4.95 12.60 24.18
N ALA A 263 4.35 12.95 23.04
CA ALA A 263 3.41 14.07 22.94
C ALA A 263 2.22 13.86 23.88
N LYS A 264 1.64 12.65 23.92
CA LYS A 264 0.55 12.32 24.84
C LYS A 264 0.96 12.48 26.31
N LYS A 265 2.16 12.02 26.68
CA LYS A 265 2.71 12.22 28.04
C LYS A 265 2.88 13.70 28.41
N ASP A 266 3.10 14.57 27.44
CA ASP A 266 3.16 16.03 27.62
C ASP A 266 1.77 16.69 27.60
N GLY A 267 0.68 15.91 27.54
CA GLY A 267 -0.70 16.40 27.57
C GLY A 267 -1.27 16.79 26.21
N ILE A 268 -0.57 16.50 25.11
CA ILE A 268 -1.02 16.82 23.75
C ILE A 268 -2.00 15.76 23.25
N THR A 269 -3.09 16.22 22.65
CA THR A 269 -4.15 15.39 22.07
C THR A 269 -4.26 15.54 20.55
N LYS A 270 -3.67 16.58 19.96
CA LYS A 270 -3.70 16.85 18.51
C LYS A 270 -2.32 17.10 17.97
N ILE A 271 -1.95 16.42 16.89
CA ILE A 271 -0.59 16.44 16.34
C ILE A 271 -0.65 16.65 14.83
N PHE A 272 -0.01 17.71 14.33
CA PHE A 272 0.17 17.89 12.88
C PHE A 272 1.17 16.88 12.32
N VAL A 273 0.86 16.36 11.13
CA VAL A 273 1.73 15.47 10.36
C VAL A 273 1.79 15.89 8.88
N GLY A 274 2.91 15.59 8.22
CA GLY A 274 3.20 15.99 6.83
C GLY A 274 2.70 15.03 5.77
N ASN A 275 1.77 14.12 6.11
CA ASN A 275 1.27 13.06 5.24
C ASN A 275 0.54 13.60 4.01
N GLY A 276 0.62 12.91 2.87
CA GLY A 276 0.00 13.32 1.60
C GLY A 276 0.91 14.14 0.69
N ALA A 277 1.95 14.78 1.24
CA ALA A 277 2.85 15.62 0.45
C ALA A 277 3.74 14.82 -0.52
N ASP A 278 4.00 13.52 -0.27
CA ASP A 278 4.78 12.69 -1.20
C ASP A 278 3.96 12.29 -2.41
N GLU A 279 2.71 11.89 -2.17
CA GLU A 279 1.73 11.49 -3.16
C GLU A 279 1.38 12.66 -4.08
N LEU A 280 1.16 13.86 -3.54
CA LEU A 280 0.72 15.02 -4.33
C LEU A 280 1.81 15.65 -5.21
N PHE A 281 3.06 15.67 -4.73
CA PHE A 281 4.14 16.48 -5.31
C PHE A 281 5.32 15.66 -5.85
N GLY A 282 5.15 14.36 -6.09
CA GLY A 282 6.21 13.54 -6.69
C GLY A 282 7.36 13.25 -5.71
N GLY A 283 7.05 12.85 -4.48
CA GLY A 283 8.03 12.70 -3.38
C GLY A 283 8.81 11.39 -3.30
N TYR A 284 8.29 10.30 -3.90
CA TYR A 284 8.94 8.99 -3.90
C TYR A 284 10.06 8.90 -4.94
N GLY A 285 11.11 8.13 -4.65
CA GLY A 285 12.27 7.96 -5.53
C GLY A 285 11.89 7.54 -6.95
N ARG A 286 10.95 6.58 -7.05
CA ARG A 286 10.40 6.09 -8.31
C ARG A 286 9.75 7.15 -9.21
N HIS A 287 9.34 8.28 -8.66
CA HIS A 287 8.71 9.34 -9.44
C HIS A 287 9.67 10.04 -10.40
N ILE A 288 10.99 9.98 -10.17
CA ILE A 288 11.99 10.55 -11.09
C ILE A 288 11.96 9.85 -12.45
N GLU A 289 11.73 8.55 -12.45
CA GLU A 289 11.76 7.69 -13.64
C GLU A 289 10.35 7.49 -14.23
N SER A 290 9.35 8.21 -13.71
CA SER A 290 7.97 8.08 -14.17
C SER A 290 7.80 8.62 -15.58
N LYS A 291 7.13 7.82 -16.43
CA LYS A 291 6.68 8.26 -17.77
C LYS A 291 5.46 9.18 -17.71
N ASP A 292 4.67 9.11 -16.63
CA ASP A 292 3.48 9.93 -16.41
C ASP A 292 3.33 10.22 -14.91
N LEU A 293 4.02 11.28 -14.47
CA LEU A 293 4.13 11.62 -13.06
C LEU A 293 2.79 11.99 -12.42
N ASN A 294 1.93 12.71 -13.16
CA ASN A 294 0.64 13.13 -12.61
C ASN A 294 -0.29 11.95 -12.38
N ARG A 295 -0.23 10.95 -13.25
CA ARG A 295 -0.97 9.70 -13.08
C ARG A 295 -0.44 8.86 -11.92
N ASP A 296 0.88 8.76 -11.76
CA ASP A 296 1.47 8.11 -10.58
C ASP A 296 1.06 8.80 -9.27
N CYS A 297 1.07 10.14 -9.24
CA CYS A 297 0.61 10.92 -8.08
C CYS A 297 -0.88 10.66 -7.78
N PHE A 298 -1.70 10.52 -8.83
CA PHE A 298 -3.12 10.18 -8.68
C PHE A 298 -3.33 8.78 -8.11
N SER A 299 -2.65 7.77 -8.67
CA SER A 299 -2.69 6.38 -8.18
C SER A 299 -2.21 6.27 -6.72
N ASP A 300 -1.19 7.03 -6.35
CA ASP A 300 -0.70 7.10 -4.99
C ASP A 300 -1.70 7.71 -4.00
N MET A 301 -2.40 8.75 -4.42
CA MET A 301 -3.49 9.30 -3.59
C MET A 301 -4.71 8.38 -3.53
N LEU A 302 -5.04 7.68 -4.61
CA LEU A 302 -6.13 6.70 -4.64
C LEU A 302 -5.87 5.55 -3.65
N SER A 303 -4.63 5.05 -3.62
CA SER A 303 -4.16 3.97 -2.75
C SER A 303 -3.64 4.43 -1.38
N TYR A 304 -3.82 5.71 -1.01
CA TYR A 304 -3.30 6.28 0.23
C TYR A 304 -3.75 5.51 1.49
N TYR A 305 -5.02 5.11 1.52
CA TYR A 305 -5.61 4.39 2.65
C TYR A 305 -4.93 3.04 2.94
N GLU A 306 -4.45 2.36 1.90
CA GLU A 306 -3.81 1.04 2.01
C GLU A 306 -2.38 1.13 2.54
N ARG A 307 -1.65 2.17 2.12
CA ARG A 307 -0.21 2.30 2.35
C ARG A 307 0.10 3.03 3.65
N ASN A 308 -0.60 4.14 3.89
CA ASN A 308 -0.29 5.09 4.96
C ASN A 308 -1.45 5.27 5.95
N GLY A 309 -2.69 5.31 5.46
CA GLY A 309 -3.88 5.65 6.27
C GLY A 309 -4.03 4.77 7.51
N TYR A 310 -4.17 3.45 7.32
CA TYR A 310 -4.45 2.53 8.44
C TYR A 310 -3.35 2.54 9.52
N ARG A 311 -2.07 2.46 9.14
CA ARG A 311 -0.93 2.45 10.08
C ARG A 311 -0.93 3.68 10.98
N ASP A 312 -1.11 4.85 10.39
CA ASP A 312 -0.97 6.10 11.15
C ASP A 312 -2.21 6.34 12.02
N ASP A 313 -3.40 5.95 11.56
CA ASP A 313 -4.64 6.04 12.34
C ASP A 313 -4.62 5.12 13.57
N VAL A 314 -4.24 3.84 13.43
CA VAL A 314 -4.19 2.92 14.59
C VAL A 314 -3.14 3.34 15.62
N ILE A 315 -2.02 3.92 15.19
CA ILE A 315 -1.01 4.48 16.11
C ILE A 315 -1.59 5.69 16.86
N ALA A 316 -2.22 6.62 16.14
CA ALA A 316 -2.83 7.81 16.73
C ALA A 316 -3.93 7.44 17.74
N ALA A 317 -4.83 6.53 17.33
CA ALA A 317 -5.88 5.94 18.14
C ALA A 317 -5.33 5.30 19.43
N ASN A 318 -4.28 4.47 19.32
CA ASN A 318 -3.65 3.80 20.47
C ASN A 318 -3.08 4.80 21.49
N GLU A 319 -2.41 5.85 21.01
CA GLU A 319 -1.86 6.88 21.90
C GLU A 319 -2.92 7.90 22.36
N GLY A 320 -4.18 7.78 21.89
CA GLY A 320 -5.26 8.71 22.21
C GLY A 320 -4.95 10.13 21.74
N VAL A 321 -4.41 10.25 20.52
CA VAL A 321 -4.13 11.51 19.82
C VAL A 321 -4.83 11.53 18.46
N GLU A 322 -5.13 12.71 17.95
CA GLU A 322 -5.64 12.94 16.59
C GLU A 322 -4.52 13.48 15.71
N PHE A 323 -4.34 12.90 14.52
CA PHE A 323 -3.45 13.46 13.51
C PHE A 323 -4.16 14.48 12.63
N LEU A 324 -3.57 15.66 12.53
CA LEU A 324 -4.02 16.76 11.68
C LEU A 324 -3.21 16.72 10.38
N MET A 325 -3.88 16.55 9.24
CA MET A 325 -3.24 16.26 7.94
C MET A 325 -3.57 17.33 6.88
N PRO A 326 -2.94 18.53 6.91
CA PRO A 326 -3.32 19.62 6.02
C PRO A 326 -3.18 19.32 4.52
N PHE A 327 -2.22 18.48 4.14
CA PHE A 327 -2.05 18.11 2.73
C PHE A 327 -3.16 17.18 2.23
N LEU A 328 -4.00 16.63 3.11
CA LEU A 328 -5.17 15.85 2.72
C LEU A 328 -6.46 16.68 2.62
N ASP A 329 -6.36 18.01 2.66
CA ASP A 329 -7.49 18.89 2.37
C ASP A 329 -8.00 18.66 0.93
N PRO A 330 -9.31 18.37 0.71
CA PRO A 330 -9.82 18.02 -0.60
C PRO A 330 -9.56 19.07 -1.69
N GLU A 331 -9.66 20.36 -1.36
CA GLU A 331 -9.40 21.43 -2.33
C GLU A 331 -7.90 21.52 -2.68
N LEU A 332 -7.01 21.29 -1.71
CA LEU A 332 -5.58 21.22 -1.95
C LEU A 332 -5.20 19.98 -2.79
N ILE A 333 -5.77 18.81 -2.52
CA ILE A 333 -5.53 17.59 -3.30
C ILE A 333 -5.96 17.82 -4.75
N GLU A 334 -7.21 18.27 -4.98
CA GLU A 334 -7.72 18.47 -6.33
C GLU A 334 -6.86 19.45 -7.13
N TYR A 335 -6.40 20.52 -6.47
CA TYR A 335 -5.51 21.48 -7.10
C TYR A 335 -4.14 20.88 -7.41
N ALA A 336 -3.51 20.19 -6.45
CA ALA A 336 -2.16 19.67 -6.56
C ALA A 336 -2.04 18.54 -7.59
N LEU A 337 -3.07 17.71 -7.76
CA LEU A 337 -3.12 16.67 -8.78
C LEU A 337 -3.07 17.22 -10.21
N LYS A 338 -3.52 18.48 -10.43
CA LYS A 338 -3.54 19.15 -11.74
C LYS A 338 -2.30 20.04 -11.99
N ILE A 339 -1.33 20.08 -11.07
CA ILE A 339 -0.08 20.83 -11.28
C ILE A 339 0.77 20.14 -12.37
N PRO A 340 1.30 20.88 -13.37
CA PRO A 340 2.17 20.32 -14.40
C PRO A 340 3.37 19.54 -13.83
N PRO A 341 3.71 18.37 -14.41
CA PRO A 341 4.69 17.45 -13.84
C PRO A 341 6.11 18.06 -13.73
N GLU A 342 6.49 18.94 -14.65
CA GLU A 342 7.77 19.65 -14.64
C GLU A 342 7.93 20.65 -13.47
N LEU A 343 6.82 21.00 -12.82
CA LEU A 343 6.82 21.77 -11.57
C LEU A 343 6.92 20.89 -10.33
N LYS A 344 6.64 19.58 -10.46
CA LYS A 344 6.79 18.62 -9.35
C LYS A 344 8.20 18.05 -9.28
N ILE A 345 8.80 17.72 -10.43
CA ILE A 345 10.15 17.11 -10.50
C ILE A 345 11.04 17.87 -11.50
N ARG A 346 12.31 18.05 -11.12
CA ARG A 346 13.35 18.61 -12.00
C ARG A 346 14.67 17.86 -11.81
N GLY A 347 15.07 17.07 -12.80
CA GLY A 347 16.18 16.13 -12.65
C GLY A 347 15.93 15.21 -11.46
N ASN A 348 16.89 15.12 -10.53
CA ASN A 348 16.76 14.29 -9.32
C ASN A 348 16.10 15.03 -8.13
N LEU A 349 15.54 16.22 -8.35
CA LEU A 349 14.90 17.00 -7.30
C LEU A 349 13.39 16.75 -7.29
N HIS A 350 12.91 16.18 -6.18
CA HIS A 350 11.49 15.97 -5.91
C HIS A 350 10.80 17.21 -5.33
N LYS A 351 9.48 17.30 -5.49
CA LYS A 351 8.61 18.32 -4.87
C LYS A 351 9.02 19.76 -5.15
N VAL A 352 9.50 20.03 -6.36
CA VAL A 352 10.13 21.31 -6.73
C VAL A 352 9.23 22.50 -6.35
N ILE A 353 7.97 22.52 -6.79
CA ILE A 353 7.04 23.60 -6.49
C ILE A 353 6.76 23.75 -4.99
N LEU A 354 6.69 22.65 -4.24
CA LEU A 354 6.47 22.69 -2.79
C LEU A 354 7.68 23.31 -2.06
N ARG A 355 8.90 22.99 -2.51
CA ARG A 355 10.13 23.57 -1.97
C ARG A 355 10.21 25.07 -2.25
N GLU A 356 9.81 25.50 -3.45
CA GLU A 356 9.73 26.92 -3.81
C GLU A 356 8.72 27.67 -2.95
N VAL A 357 7.52 27.11 -2.77
CA VAL A 357 6.51 27.66 -1.85
C VAL A 357 7.07 27.74 -0.43
N ALA A 358 7.81 26.72 0.02
CA ALA A 358 8.38 26.71 1.35
C ALA A 358 9.39 27.85 1.57
N VAL A 359 10.27 28.10 0.60
CA VAL A 359 11.20 29.24 0.65
C VAL A 359 10.47 30.57 0.67
N GLU A 360 9.43 30.74 -0.15
CA GLU A 360 8.62 31.98 -0.15
C GLU A 360 7.83 32.21 1.14
N ILE A 361 7.54 31.15 1.89
CA ILE A 361 6.94 31.25 3.21
C ILE A 361 8.01 31.62 4.26
N GLY A 362 9.29 31.36 3.98
CA GLY A 362 10.40 31.69 4.89
C GLY A 362 11.10 30.48 5.48
N LEU A 363 10.91 29.28 4.91
CA LEU A 363 11.77 28.15 5.18
C LEU A 363 13.17 28.44 4.60
N ASP A 364 14.21 28.14 5.37
CA ASP A 364 15.58 28.37 4.93
C ASP A 364 15.93 27.41 3.78
N GLU A 365 16.59 27.92 2.74
CA GLU A 365 16.86 27.17 1.52
C GLU A 365 17.61 25.86 1.77
N ALA A 366 18.51 25.81 2.76
CA ALA A 366 19.25 24.59 3.08
C ALA A 366 18.31 23.46 3.56
N PHE A 367 17.21 23.82 4.22
CA PHE A 367 16.18 22.88 4.68
C PHE A 367 15.17 22.60 3.57
N ALA A 368 14.79 23.61 2.81
CA ALA A 368 13.86 23.50 1.70
C ALA A 368 14.38 22.62 0.56
N PHE A 369 15.69 22.64 0.26
CA PHE A 369 16.30 21.88 -0.84
C PHE A 369 17.10 20.65 -0.40
N ARG A 370 17.04 20.27 0.88
CA ARG A 370 17.68 19.05 1.38
C ARG A 370 17.14 17.81 0.67
N LYS A 371 18.04 16.89 0.31
CA LYS A 371 17.67 15.56 -0.20
C LYS A 371 16.93 14.78 0.89
N LYS A 372 15.71 14.33 0.57
CA LYS A 372 14.86 13.56 1.49
C LYS A 372 15.42 12.15 1.66
N THR A 373 15.37 11.64 2.88
CA THR A 373 15.56 10.21 3.21
C THR A 373 14.22 9.71 3.77
N ALA A 374 13.80 8.49 3.44
CA ALA A 374 12.55 7.96 3.99
C ALA A 374 12.66 7.77 5.51
N ALA A 375 11.54 7.92 6.23
CA ALA A 375 11.52 8.02 7.68
C ALA A 375 12.22 6.85 8.36
N GLN A 376 11.99 5.61 7.92
CA GLN A 376 12.60 4.39 8.48
C GLN A 376 14.13 4.34 8.34
N TYR A 377 14.68 4.97 7.30
CA TYR A 377 16.12 5.02 7.05
C TYR A 377 16.76 6.20 7.78
N GLY A 378 16.14 7.38 7.74
CA GLY A 378 16.66 8.59 8.36
C GLY A 378 16.65 8.55 9.89
N SER A 379 15.63 7.90 10.47
CA SER A 379 15.51 7.61 11.90
C SER A 379 16.36 6.42 12.38
N GLY A 380 16.84 5.57 11.48
CA GLY A 380 17.68 4.41 11.80
C GLY A 380 16.93 3.14 12.23
N PHE A 381 15.60 3.12 12.25
CA PHE A 381 14.83 1.93 12.64
C PHE A 381 15.03 0.76 11.68
N ASP A 382 15.08 0.99 10.36
CA ASP A 382 15.24 -0.10 9.38
C ASP A 382 16.52 -0.92 9.62
N ARG A 383 17.64 -0.22 9.83
CA ARG A 383 18.94 -0.83 10.12
C ARG A 383 18.93 -1.57 11.45
N THR A 384 18.21 -1.04 12.44
CA THR A 384 18.11 -1.63 13.78
C THR A 384 17.29 -2.91 13.74
N ILE A 385 16.16 -2.93 13.02
CA ILE A 385 15.37 -4.15 12.77
C ILE A 385 16.22 -5.20 12.04
N ALA A 386 17.01 -4.81 11.03
CA ALA A 386 17.92 -5.73 10.35
C ALA A 386 18.98 -6.33 11.29
N LYS A 387 19.51 -5.53 12.23
CA LYS A 387 20.46 -5.99 13.26
C LYS A 387 19.79 -6.97 14.21
N LEU A 388 18.58 -6.68 14.67
CA LEU A 388 17.81 -7.56 15.55
C LEU A 388 17.45 -8.88 14.88
N ALA A 389 17.05 -8.86 13.60
CA ALA A 389 16.79 -10.07 12.83
C ALA A 389 18.02 -11.00 12.78
N ARG A 390 19.20 -10.43 12.47
CA ARG A 390 20.47 -11.19 12.45
C ARG A 390 20.87 -11.70 13.83
N LYS A 391 20.74 -10.86 14.88
CA LYS A 391 21.01 -11.22 16.29
C LYS A 391 20.19 -12.44 16.71
N ASN A 392 18.94 -12.52 16.25
CA ASN A 392 18.01 -13.60 16.56
C ASN A 392 18.03 -14.76 15.54
N GLY A 393 18.99 -14.80 14.60
CA GLY A 393 19.19 -15.93 13.68
C GLY A 393 18.26 -15.97 12.46
N TYR A 394 17.55 -14.88 12.15
CA TYR A 394 16.64 -14.79 11.02
C TYR A 394 17.35 -14.31 9.74
N ARG A 395 16.91 -14.81 8.59
CA ARG A 395 17.48 -14.45 7.27
C ARG A 395 16.96 -13.12 6.74
N SER A 396 15.76 -12.72 7.14
CA SER A 396 15.12 -11.47 6.70
C SER A 396 14.43 -10.75 7.85
N LYS A 397 14.22 -9.43 7.68
CA LYS A 397 13.46 -8.60 8.62
C LYS A 397 12.03 -9.13 8.79
N SER A 398 11.34 -9.43 7.69
CA SER A 398 9.96 -9.92 7.73
C SER A 398 9.83 -11.27 8.44
N GLN A 399 10.80 -12.18 8.25
CA GLN A 399 10.81 -13.46 8.97
C GLN A 399 10.94 -13.26 10.49
N TYR A 400 11.77 -12.30 10.91
CA TYR A 400 11.90 -11.92 12.32
C TYR A 400 10.61 -11.29 12.86
N LEU A 401 10.01 -10.36 12.11
CA LEU A 401 8.80 -9.66 12.55
C LEU A 401 7.56 -10.55 12.58
N ARG A 402 7.49 -11.55 11.70
CA ARG A 402 6.39 -12.55 11.65
C ARG A 402 6.17 -13.23 12.99
N GLN A 403 7.19 -13.46 13.80
CA GLN A 403 7.03 -14.13 15.09
C GLN A 403 6.14 -13.35 16.07
N PHE A 404 6.00 -12.03 15.87
CA PHE A 404 5.17 -11.16 16.68
C PHE A 404 3.73 -11.07 16.17
N LEU A 405 3.44 -11.61 14.98
CA LEU A 405 2.10 -11.66 14.40
C LEU A 405 1.60 -13.11 14.43
N GLY A 406 0.60 -13.39 15.26
CA GLY A 406 0.03 -14.74 15.44
C GLY A 406 -0.76 -15.28 14.24
N ARG A 407 -0.71 -14.61 13.08
CA ARG A 407 -1.49 -14.92 11.87
C ARG A 407 -0.76 -14.45 10.61
N GLU A 408 -1.28 -14.85 9.45
CA GLU A 408 -0.84 -14.33 8.16
C GLU A 408 -1.33 -12.90 7.92
N ASN A 409 -0.68 -12.21 6.98
CA ASN A 409 -1.13 -10.93 6.46
C ASN A 409 -2.39 -11.14 5.58
N LEU A 410 -2.58 -10.33 4.53
CA LEU A 410 -3.74 -10.45 3.64
C LEU A 410 -3.68 -11.71 2.78
N ARG A 411 -4.86 -12.22 2.42
CA ARG A 411 -5.06 -13.27 1.40
C ARG A 411 -4.90 -12.65 0.01
N LEU A 412 -4.04 -13.21 -0.83
CA LEU A 412 -3.73 -12.67 -2.15
C LEU A 412 -4.06 -13.65 -3.28
N GLY A 413 -4.53 -13.11 -4.40
CA GLY A 413 -4.48 -13.77 -5.70
C GLY A 413 -3.24 -13.33 -6.47
N VAL A 414 -2.75 -14.11 -7.42
CA VAL A 414 -1.59 -13.73 -8.26
C VAL A 414 -2.01 -13.69 -9.72
N LEU A 415 -1.80 -12.56 -10.39
CA LEU A 415 -1.83 -12.52 -11.86
C LEU A 415 -0.62 -13.28 -12.39
N TYR A 416 -0.86 -14.49 -12.86
CA TYR A 416 0.18 -15.50 -13.02
C TYR A 416 0.37 -15.87 -14.50
N SER A 417 1.60 -15.73 -15.00
CA SER A 417 1.95 -15.87 -16.42
C SER A 417 2.85 -17.06 -16.72
N SER A 418 3.20 -17.86 -15.71
CA SER A 418 4.27 -18.89 -15.71
C SER A 418 5.71 -18.42 -15.76
N GLY A 419 5.92 -17.14 -16.08
CA GLY A 419 7.23 -16.53 -16.21
C GLY A 419 7.90 -16.21 -14.87
N LYS A 420 9.15 -15.75 -14.98
CA LYS A 420 10.01 -15.43 -13.85
C LYS A 420 9.40 -14.35 -12.94
N ASP A 421 8.78 -13.32 -13.52
CA ASP A 421 8.32 -12.13 -12.80
C ASP A 421 7.12 -12.45 -11.91
N SER A 422 6.07 -13.05 -12.47
CA SER A 422 4.87 -13.42 -11.71
C SER A 422 5.17 -14.46 -10.64
N THR A 423 6.06 -15.41 -10.93
CA THR A 423 6.49 -16.43 -9.97
C THR A 423 7.33 -15.85 -8.84
N TYR A 424 8.28 -14.97 -9.16
CA TYR A 424 9.16 -14.36 -8.17
C TYR A 424 8.43 -13.33 -7.32
N ALA A 425 7.55 -12.52 -7.92
CA ALA A 425 6.68 -11.60 -7.19
C ALA A 425 5.80 -12.33 -6.16
N MET A 426 5.18 -13.46 -6.55
CA MET A 426 4.44 -14.32 -5.63
C MET A 426 5.32 -14.81 -4.47
N TYR A 427 6.53 -15.29 -4.77
CA TYR A 427 7.47 -15.77 -3.77
C TYR A 427 7.87 -14.68 -2.77
N LEU A 428 8.12 -13.46 -3.23
CA LEU A 428 8.42 -12.32 -2.36
C LEU A 428 7.27 -12.00 -1.40
N MET A 429 6.01 -12.12 -1.87
CA MET A 429 4.84 -11.91 -1.02
C MET A 429 4.67 -13.02 0.01
N GLN A 430 4.87 -14.30 -0.38
CA GLN A 430 4.88 -15.44 0.56
C GLN A 430 5.96 -15.25 1.64
N MET A 431 7.15 -14.78 1.25
CA MET A 431 8.24 -14.49 2.19
C MET A 431 7.94 -13.33 3.15
N GLN A 432 6.96 -12.49 2.81
CA GLN A 432 6.46 -11.39 3.63
C GLN A 432 5.21 -11.77 4.44
N ASN A 433 4.95 -13.07 4.64
CA ASN A 433 3.82 -13.58 5.43
C ASN A 433 2.44 -13.31 4.81
N TYR A 434 2.35 -13.06 3.50
CA TYR A 434 1.06 -13.03 2.80
C TYR A 434 0.68 -14.43 2.33
N SER A 435 -0.59 -14.80 2.52
CA SER A 435 -1.12 -16.04 1.95
C SER A 435 -1.43 -15.85 0.47
N VAL A 436 -1.18 -16.89 -0.32
CA VAL A 436 -1.54 -16.92 -1.74
C VAL A 436 -2.60 -17.99 -1.94
N GLU A 437 -3.84 -17.56 -2.13
CA GLU A 437 -5.02 -18.44 -2.14
C GLU A 437 -5.36 -18.95 -3.55
N CYS A 438 -5.01 -18.18 -4.59
CA CYS A 438 -5.23 -18.59 -5.97
C CYS A 438 -4.26 -17.93 -6.96
N LEU A 439 -4.05 -18.61 -8.07
CA LEU A 439 -3.45 -18.07 -9.28
C LEU A 439 -4.57 -17.67 -10.24
N ILE A 440 -4.38 -16.58 -10.97
CA ILE A 440 -5.36 -16.05 -11.92
C ILE A 440 -4.63 -15.84 -13.24
N THR A 441 -5.10 -16.49 -14.30
CA THR A 441 -4.56 -16.36 -15.65
C THR A 441 -5.67 -16.09 -16.64
N LEU A 442 -5.39 -15.25 -17.65
CA LEU A 442 -6.28 -15.03 -18.78
C LEU A 442 -5.74 -15.78 -19.99
N ARG A 443 -6.51 -16.72 -20.52
CA ARG A 443 -6.18 -17.44 -21.76
C ARG A 443 -6.88 -16.76 -22.93
N SER A 444 -6.11 -16.02 -23.73
CA SER A 444 -6.63 -15.43 -24.95
C SER A 444 -6.77 -16.46 -26.07
N LYS A 445 -7.90 -16.43 -26.79
CA LYS A 445 -8.09 -17.18 -28.04
C LYS A 445 -7.34 -16.55 -29.21
N ASN A 446 -6.91 -15.30 -29.06
CA ASN A 446 -6.09 -14.58 -30.03
C ASN A 446 -4.59 -14.78 -29.70
N PRO A 447 -3.82 -15.49 -30.54
CA PRO A 447 -2.38 -15.67 -30.33
C PRO A 447 -1.58 -14.36 -30.37
N SER A 448 -2.17 -13.29 -30.92
CA SER A 448 -1.59 -11.95 -31.00
C SER A 448 -2.16 -10.99 -29.93
N SER A 449 -2.79 -11.50 -28.87
CA SER A 449 -3.24 -10.65 -27.75
C SER A 449 -2.08 -9.88 -27.14
N TYR A 450 -2.32 -8.58 -26.91
CA TYR A 450 -1.31 -7.61 -26.47
C TYR A 450 -1.03 -7.65 -24.95
N MET A 451 -1.87 -8.32 -24.14
CA MET A 451 -1.80 -8.26 -22.67
C MET A 451 -1.56 -9.59 -21.95
N PHE A 452 -2.05 -10.73 -22.45
CA PHE A 452 -2.11 -11.96 -21.64
C PHE A 452 -1.73 -13.27 -22.35
N HIS A 453 -1.20 -13.22 -23.58
CA HIS A 453 -0.76 -14.44 -24.25
C HIS A 453 0.76 -14.63 -24.10
N THR A 454 1.17 -15.64 -23.33
CA THR A 454 2.54 -16.14 -23.34
C THR A 454 2.59 -17.50 -24.05
N PRO A 455 3.68 -17.84 -24.77
CA PRO A 455 3.84 -19.15 -25.42
C PRO A 455 3.71 -20.34 -24.46
N ALA A 456 3.93 -20.11 -23.15
CA ALA A 456 3.90 -21.11 -22.11
C ALA A 456 2.60 -21.14 -21.28
N ILE A 457 1.56 -20.37 -21.67
CA ILE A 457 0.32 -20.28 -20.90
C ILE A 457 -0.37 -21.65 -20.68
N ASP A 458 -0.19 -22.59 -21.62
CA ASP A 458 -0.71 -23.95 -21.54
C ASP A 458 -0.03 -24.82 -20.45
N LEU A 459 1.08 -24.34 -19.89
CA LEU A 459 1.83 -24.99 -18.80
C LEU A 459 1.50 -24.40 -17.42
N VAL A 460 0.75 -23.28 -17.36
CA VAL A 460 0.27 -22.70 -16.09
C VAL A 460 -0.47 -23.73 -15.22
N PRO A 461 -1.35 -24.60 -15.75
CA PRO A 461 -2.01 -25.63 -14.94
C PRO A 461 -1.04 -26.61 -14.27
N ASP A 462 0.09 -26.92 -14.89
CA ASP A 462 1.06 -27.86 -14.32
C ASP A 462 1.95 -27.18 -13.28
N GLN A 463 2.35 -25.94 -13.49
CA GLN A 463 3.00 -25.15 -12.45
C GLN A 463 2.08 -24.93 -11.25
N ALA A 464 0.78 -24.66 -11.46
CA ALA A 464 -0.20 -24.51 -10.38
C ALA A 464 -0.26 -25.78 -9.51
N LYS A 465 -0.22 -26.98 -10.12
CA LYS A 465 -0.13 -28.25 -9.39
C LYS A 465 1.19 -28.39 -8.60
N LEU A 466 2.32 -28.00 -9.20
CA LEU A 466 3.63 -28.04 -8.53
C LEU A 466 3.70 -27.07 -7.35
N LEU A 467 3.09 -25.89 -7.47
CA LEU A 467 2.93 -24.92 -6.39
C LEU A 467 1.92 -25.41 -5.34
N GLY A 468 0.94 -26.21 -5.75
CA GLY A 468 -0.18 -26.64 -4.92
C GLY A 468 -1.17 -25.52 -4.63
N ILE A 469 -1.32 -24.58 -5.57
CA ILE A 469 -2.19 -23.40 -5.45
C ILE A 469 -3.33 -23.54 -6.47
N PRO A 470 -4.60 -23.30 -6.08
CA PRO A 470 -5.73 -23.26 -7.01
C PRO A 470 -5.52 -22.30 -8.18
N LEU A 471 -6.10 -22.62 -9.34
CA LEU A 471 -5.95 -21.81 -10.56
C LEU A 471 -7.32 -21.42 -11.13
N ILE A 472 -7.54 -20.13 -11.30
CA ILE A 472 -8.63 -19.55 -12.07
C ILE A 472 -8.11 -19.29 -13.49
N ILE A 473 -8.77 -19.88 -14.48
CA ILE A 473 -8.51 -19.63 -15.91
C ILE A 473 -9.73 -18.92 -16.49
N ALA A 474 -9.58 -17.66 -16.86
CA ALA A 474 -10.59 -16.93 -17.63
C ALA A 474 -10.24 -16.97 -19.11
N GLU A 475 -11.21 -17.27 -19.98
CA GLU A 475 -11.03 -17.14 -21.43
C GLU A 475 -11.35 -15.72 -21.87
N THR A 476 -10.60 -15.21 -22.84
CA THR A 476 -10.89 -13.92 -23.47
C THR A 476 -10.72 -14.00 -24.99
N ASP A 477 -11.51 -13.23 -25.72
CA ASP A 477 -11.45 -13.18 -27.19
C ASP A 477 -10.27 -12.31 -27.69
N GLY A 478 -9.60 -11.60 -26.79
CA GLY A 478 -8.36 -10.89 -27.10
C GLY A 478 -8.55 -9.52 -27.74
N GLU A 479 -9.71 -8.89 -27.52
CA GLU A 479 -10.06 -7.58 -28.06
C GLU A 479 -9.83 -6.47 -27.02
N GLU A 480 -9.36 -5.31 -27.46
CA GLU A 480 -9.04 -4.21 -26.57
C GLU A 480 -10.31 -3.72 -25.82
N GLY A 481 -10.32 -3.88 -24.50
CA GLY A 481 -11.43 -3.47 -23.62
C GLY A 481 -12.30 -4.62 -23.11
N SER A 482 -12.53 -5.69 -23.90
CA SER A 482 -13.22 -6.90 -23.42
C SER A 482 -12.33 -7.72 -22.48
N GLU A 483 -11.03 -7.79 -22.77
CA GLU A 483 -10.03 -8.45 -21.91
C GLU A 483 -10.05 -7.91 -20.47
N LEU A 484 -10.28 -6.61 -20.30
CA LEU A 484 -10.37 -5.99 -18.96
C LEU A 484 -11.63 -6.43 -18.21
N GLN A 485 -12.75 -6.59 -18.91
CA GLN A 485 -13.98 -7.08 -18.29
C GLN A 485 -13.84 -8.55 -17.90
N ASP A 486 -13.11 -9.34 -18.70
CA ASP A 486 -12.84 -10.74 -18.38
C ASP A 486 -11.87 -10.86 -17.21
N LEU A 487 -10.85 -9.99 -17.13
CA LEU A 487 -9.98 -9.89 -15.94
C LEU A 487 -10.80 -9.50 -14.70
N GLU A 488 -11.67 -8.49 -14.80
CA GLU A 488 -12.54 -8.07 -13.69
C GLU A 488 -13.42 -9.22 -13.19
N LYS A 489 -14.00 -10.03 -14.08
CA LYS A 489 -14.76 -11.23 -13.69
C LYS A 489 -13.87 -12.27 -12.99
N ALA A 490 -12.65 -12.49 -13.49
CA ALA A 490 -11.71 -13.45 -12.89
C ALA A 490 -11.26 -13.01 -11.49
N LEU A 491 -10.98 -11.72 -11.31
CA LEU A 491 -10.65 -11.13 -10.02
C LEU A 491 -11.84 -11.18 -9.06
N LEU A 492 -13.04 -10.91 -9.55
CA LEU A 492 -14.28 -11.06 -8.77
C LEU A 492 -14.47 -12.51 -8.32
N GLN A 493 -14.25 -13.50 -9.20
CA GLN A 493 -14.27 -14.91 -8.81
C GLN A 493 -13.22 -15.21 -7.72
N GLY A 494 -11.99 -14.71 -7.87
CA GLY A 494 -10.95 -14.81 -6.85
C GLY A 494 -11.42 -14.27 -5.49
N ARG A 495 -12.09 -13.11 -5.49
CA ARG A 495 -12.62 -12.48 -4.27
C ARG A 495 -13.76 -13.28 -3.65
N GLU A 496 -14.68 -13.80 -4.45
CA GLU A 496 -15.86 -14.50 -3.92
C GLU A 496 -15.57 -15.96 -3.51
N GLU A 497 -14.77 -16.68 -4.29
CA GLU A 497 -14.47 -18.12 -4.08
C GLU A 497 -13.28 -18.33 -3.15
N TYR A 498 -12.21 -17.56 -3.33
CA TYR A 498 -10.94 -17.70 -2.59
C TYR A 498 -10.73 -16.60 -1.54
N LYS A 499 -11.69 -15.68 -1.40
CA LYS A 499 -11.71 -14.62 -0.37
C LYS A 499 -10.45 -13.74 -0.37
N ILE A 500 -9.83 -13.56 -1.54
CA ILE A 500 -8.66 -12.69 -1.69
C ILE A 500 -9.02 -11.25 -1.35
N GLU A 501 -8.08 -10.56 -0.71
CA GLU A 501 -8.17 -9.15 -0.30
C GLU A 501 -7.21 -8.28 -1.13
N GLY A 502 -6.41 -8.90 -1.99
CA GLY A 502 -5.52 -8.21 -2.91
C GLY A 502 -4.97 -9.11 -4.01
N ILE A 503 -4.26 -8.50 -4.95
CA ILE A 503 -3.67 -9.15 -6.11
C ILE A 503 -2.19 -8.83 -6.21
N VAL A 504 -1.38 -9.82 -6.58
CA VAL A 504 0.04 -9.68 -6.88
C VAL A 504 0.23 -9.60 -8.38
N THR A 505 1.09 -8.69 -8.81
CA THR A 505 1.47 -8.49 -10.21
C THR A 505 2.98 -8.74 -10.35
N GLY A 506 3.36 -9.48 -11.40
CA GLY A 506 4.73 -9.92 -11.67
C GLY A 506 5.66 -8.75 -11.97
N ALA A 507 5.50 -8.12 -13.12
CA ALA A 507 6.12 -6.85 -13.44
C ALA A 507 5.17 -6.13 -14.40
N LEU A 508 5.01 -4.83 -14.20
CA LEU A 508 4.37 -3.95 -15.16
C LEU A 508 5.49 -2.99 -15.54
N TYR A 509 5.79 -2.80 -16.82
CA TYR A 509 6.62 -1.66 -17.26
C TYR A 509 5.76 -0.63 -18.02
N SER A 510 4.57 -1.07 -18.42
CA SER A 510 3.54 -0.25 -19.03
C SER A 510 2.64 0.33 -17.95
N ASN A 511 2.76 1.65 -17.72
CA ASN A 511 1.83 2.40 -16.89
C ASN A 511 0.37 2.11 -17.32
N TYR A 512 0.12 2.03 -18.63
CA TYR A 512 -1.20 1.75 -19.19
C TYR A 512 -1.87 0.47 -18.67
N GLN A 513 -1.11 -0.64 -18.58
CA GLN A 513 -1.64 -1.90 -18.05
C GLN A 513 -1.86 -1.82 -16.54
N ARG A 514 -0.91 -1.22 -15.82
CA ARG A 514 -0.98 -1.03 -14.37
C ARG A 514 -2.22 -0.27 -13.95
N ASP A 515 -2.46 0.88 -14.58
CA ASP A 515 -3.57 1.75 -14.24
C ASP A 515 -4.93 1.04 -14.41
N ARG A 516 -5.07 0.24 -15.46
CA ARG A 516 -6.29 -0.52 -15.73
C ARG A 516 -6.51 -1.61 -14.68
N ILE A 517 -5.46 -2.31 -14.28
CA ILE A 517 -5.49 -3.31 -13.22
C ILE A 517 -5.80 -2.64 -11.87
N GLU A 518 -5.15 -1.52 -11.54
CA GLU A 518 -5.38 -0.77 -10.30
C GLU A 518 -6.81 -0.23 -10.22
N MET A 519 -7.37 0.29 -11.32
CA MET A 519 -8.76 0.74 -11.36
C MET A 519 -9.76 -0.41 -11.16
N ILE A 520 -9.53 -1.56 -11.82
CA ILE A 520 -10.38 -2.75 -11.63
C ILE A 520 -10.28 -3.23 -10.19
N ALA A 521 -9.06 -3.33 -9.65
CA ALA A 521 -8.81 -3.77 -8.29
C ALA A 521 -9.48 -2.83 -7.27
N ASP A 522 -9.37 -1.51 -7.42
CA ASP A 522 -10.06 -0.53 -6.57
C ASP A 522 -11.58 -0.71 -6.63
N ARG A 523 -12.18 -0.86 -7.83
CA ARG A 523 -13.62 -1.13 -7.96
C ARG A 523 -14.06 -2.42 -7.26
N LEU A 524 -13.20 -3.43 -7.25
CA LEU A 524 -13.45 -4.71 -6.58
C LEU A 524 -13.06 -4.70 -5.10
N GLY A 525 -12.50 -3.61 -4.57
CA GLY A 525 -11.99 -3.54 -3.20
C GLY A 525 -10.76 -4.42 -2.94
N LEU A 526 -9.99 -4.73 -4.00
CA LEU A 526 -8.76 -5.52 -3.93
C LEU A 526 -7.53 -4.60 -3.92
N LYS A 527 -6.61 -4.85 -2.99
CA LYS A 527 -5.33 -4.13 -2.93
C LYS A 527 -4.36 -4.64 -4.01
N VAL A 528 -3.54 -3.77 -4.59
CA VAL A 528 -2.55 -4.18 -5.62
C VAL A 528 -1.13 -4.20 -5.05
N PHE A 529 -0.45 -5.32 -5.25
CA PHE A 529 0.94 -5.54 -4.85
C PHE A 529 1.82 -5.74 -6.09
N SER A 530 2.82 -4.88 -6.27
CA SER A 530 3.78 -4.94 -7.37
C SER A 530 5.21 -4.95 -6.80
N PRO A 531 5.66 -6.06 -6.20
CA PRO A 531 6.91 -6.09 -5.44
C PRO A 531 8.17 -5.91 -6.29
N LEU A 532 8.09 -6.15 -7.61
CA LEU A 532 9.22 -6.01 -8.55
C LEU A 532 9.30 -4.62 -9.22
N TRP A 533 8.33 -3.75 -8.94
CA TRP A 533 8.23 -2.43 -9.58
C TRP A 533 9.44 -1.53 -9.25
N HIS A 534 10.14 -1.05 -10.29
CA HIS A 534 11.39 -0.28 -10.23
C HIS A 534 12.56 -0.99 -9.54
N ILE A 535 12.59 -2.32 -9.54
CA ILE A 535 13.84 -3.02 -9.23
C ILE A 535 14.78 -2.89 -10.43
N ASP A 536 16.07 -2.72 -10.15
CA ASP A 536 17.11 -2.75 -11.18
C ASP A 536 17.11 -4.12 -11.88
N GLN A 537 17.11 -4.13 -13.21
CA GLN A 537 16.85 -5.33 -14.02
C GLN A 537 17.92 -6.42 -13.82
N GLU A 538 19.19 -6.02 -13.73
CA GLU A 538 20.28 -6.97 -13.45
C GLU A 538 20.13 -7.53 -12.04
N HIS A 539 19.88 -6.64 -11.07
CA HIS A 539 19.66 -7.05 -9.69
C HIS A 539 18.50 -8.04 -9.56
N GLU A 540 17.38 -7.78 -10.23
CA GLU A 540 16.21 -8.66 -10.25
C GLU A 540 16.58 -10.06 -10.74
N MET A 541 17.17 -10.16 -11.93
CA MET A 541 17.55 -11.45 -12.53
C MET A 541 18.49 -12.24 -11.61
N ARG A 542 19.47 -11.57 -11.00
CA ARG A 542 20.39 -12.21 -10.07
C ARG A 542 19.72 -12.64 -8.77
N GLU A 543 18.78 -11.86 -8.23
CA GLU A 543 18.04 -12.24 -7.03
C GLU A 543 17.12 -13.43 -7.28
N ILE A 544 16.51 -13.54 -8.47
CA ILE A 544 15.74 -14.72 -8.89
C ILE A 544 16.62 -15.98 -8.83
N LEU A 545 17.83 -15.94 -9.42
CA LEU A 545 18.76 -17.06 -9.37
C LEU A 545 19.24 -17.36 -7.94
N ARG A 546 19.57 -16.34 -7.15
CA ARG A 546 20.00 -16.48 -5.74
C ARG A 546 18.91 -17.07 -4.85
N ALA A 547 17.65 -16.77 -5.13
CA ALA A 547 16.50 -17.37 -4.45
C ALA A 547 16.34 -18.86 -4.79
N GLY A 548 17.05 -19.37 -5.80
CA GLY A 548 17.05 -20.78 -6.20
C GLY A 548 16.03 -21.12 -7.29
N PHE A 549 15.50 -20.12 -8.00
CA PHE A 549 14.66 -20.36 -9.16
C PHE A 549 15.49 -20.84 -10.35
N LYS A 550 14.91 -21.78 -11.11
CA LYS A 550 15.40 -22.22 -12.41
C LYS A 550 14.36 -21.83 -13.44
N PHE A 551 14.77 -21.08 -14.45
CA PHE A 551 13.90 -20.68 -15.55
C PHE A 551 14.64 -20.78 -16.88
N ILE A 552 13.86 -20.87 -17.95
CA ILE A 552 14.32 -20.95 -19.34
C ILE A 552 13.66 -19.83 -20.15
N PHE A 553 14.24 -19.48 -21.30
CA PHE A 553 13.55 -18.65 -22.28
C PHE A 553 12.72 -19.53 -23.24
N THR A 554 11.49 -19.10 -23.46
CA THR A 554 10.52 -19.76 -24.34
C THR A 554 10.24 -18.97 -25.61
N ALA A 555 10.57 -17.67 -25.63
CA ALA A 555 10.67 -16.89 -26.85
C ALA A 555 11.77 -15.84 -26.70
N VAL A 556 12.34 -15.40 -27.82
CA VAL A 556 13.22 -14.22 -27.90
C VAL A 556 12.84 -13.41 -29.13
N ALA A 557 12.90 -12.08 -29.03
CA ALA A 557 12.49 -11.15 -30.07
C ALA A 557 13.31 -9.85 -30.04
N ALA A 558 14.62 -9.94 -29.84
CA ALA A 558 15.51 -8.77 -29.80
C ALA A 558 16.85 -9.02 -30.48
N GLU A 559 17.46 -7.95 -30.99
CA GLU A 559 18.77 -8.03 -31.64
C GLU A 559 19.85 -8.53 -30.65
N GLY A 560 20.58 -9.56 -31.06
CA GLY A 560 21.59 -10.22 -30.23
C GLY A 560 21.08 -11.43 -29.44
N LEU A 561 19.76 -11.68 -29.43
CA LEU A 561 19.17 -12.95 -28.98
C LEU A 561 18.87 -13.84 -30.20
N ASP A 562 19.22 -15.12 -30.10
CA ASP A 562 19.03 -16.13 -31.15
C ASP A 562 18.45 -17.43 -30.55
N ASP A 563 18.26 -18.45 -31.40
CA ASP A 563 17.72 -19.75 -31.02
C ASP A 563 18.53 -20.46 -29.92
N SER A 564 19.81 -20.12 -29.76
CA SER A 564 20.67 -20.70 -28.71
C SER A 564 20.25 -20.31 -27.30
N TRP A 565 19.37 -19.32 -27.12
CA TRP A 565 18.81 -18.93 -25.83
C TRP A 565 17.59 -19.73 -25.41
N ILE A 566 16.93 -20.40 -26.36
CA ILE A 566 15.64 -21.07 -26.13
C ILE A 566 15.82 -22.44 -25.46
N GLY A 567 14.96 -22.75 -24.49
CA GLY A 567 14.85 -24.10 -23.91
C GLY A 567 15.97 -24.48 -22.93
N ARG A 568 16.98 -23.62 -22.73
CA ARG A 568 18.07 -23.84 -21.78
C ARG A 568 17.87 -23.05 -20.50
N GLN A 569 18.39 -23.58 -19.40
CA GLN A 569 18.39 -22.89 -18.11
C GLN A 569 19.33 -21.69 -18.15
N ILE A 570 18.85 -20.55 -17.64
CA ILE A 570 19.60 -19.31 -17.49
C ILE A 570 20.44 -19.35 -16.20
N ASP A 571 21.69 -18.91 -16.27
CA ASP A 571 22.59 -18.76 -15.14
C ASP A 571 23.24 -17.36 -15.03
N ASP A 572 24.13 -17.14 -14.05
CA ASP A 572 24.81 -15.84 -13.86
C ASP A 572 25.65 -15.42 -15.07
N THR A 573 26.23 -16.37 -15.82
CA THR A 573 27.03 -16.05 -17.01
C THR A 573 26.14 -15.60 -18.17
N ASP A 574 24.90 -16.08 -18.21
CA ASP A 574 23.90 -15.61 -19.17
C ASP A 574 23.41 -14.20 -18.83
N ILE A 575 23.27 -13.88 -17.54
CA ILE A 575 22.97 -12.52 -17.10
C ILE A 575 24.09 -11.57 -17.53
N ASP A 576 25.37 -11.95 -17.34
CA ASP A 576 26.50 -11.15 -17.80
C ASP A 576 26.43 -10.89 -19.33
N ARG A 577 26.03 -11.90 -20.11
CA ARG A 577 25.80 -11.75 -21.55
C ARG A 577 24.62 -10.81 -21.87
N LEU A 578 23.54 -10.86 -21.10
CA LEU A 578 22.41 -9.92 -21.26
C LEU A 578 22.82 -8.48 -20.93
N VAL A 579 23.69 -8.27 -19.94
CA VAL A 579 24.28 -6.96 -19.64
C VAL A 579 25.10 -6.46 -20.84
N GLU A 580 25.95 -7.30 -21.42
CA GLU A 580 26.70 -6.92 -22.63
C GLU A 580 25.78 -6.58 -23.81
N LEU A 581 24.66 -7.28 -23.97
CA LEU A 581 23.67 -7.00 -25.00
C LEU A 581 22.90 -5.70 -24.71
N ASN A 582 22.58 -5.41 -23.45
CA ASN A 582 22.00 -4.14 -23.04
C ASN A 582 22.93 -2.97 -23.40
N GLU A 583 24.23 -3.09 -23.11
CA GLU A 583 25.22 -2.06 -23.45
C GLU A 583 25.34 -1.82 -24.97
N ARG A 584 25.19 -2.88 -25.78
CA ARG A 584 25.34 -2.80 -27.25
C ARG A 584 24.07 -2.38 -27.97
N TYR A 585 22.93 -2.94 -27.59
CA TYR A 585 21.67 -2.86 -28.33
C TYR A 585 20.54 -2.20 -27.52
N GLY A 586 20.73 -1.95 -26.23
CA GLY A 586 19.73 -1.33 -25.36
C GLY A 586 18.59 -2.26 -24.94
N ILE A 587 18.76 -3.59 -25.06
CA ILE A 587 17.74 -4.57 -24.65
C ILE A 587 17.48 -4.52 -23.14
N ASN A 588 16.25 -4.77 -22.68
CA ASN A 588 15.98 -4.91 -21.25
C ASN A 588 16.59 -6.23 -20.73
N ILE A 589 17.39 -6.16 -19.66
CA ILE A 589 18.10 -7.33 -19.09
C ILE A 589 17.10 -8.34 -18.50
N ALA A 590 15.99 -7.84 -17.96
CA ALA A 590 14.89 -8.63 -17.43
C ALA A 590 13.81 -8.92 -18.50
N GLY A 591 13.96 -8.45 -19.74
CA GLY A 591 13.01 -8.75 -20.82
C GLY A 591 11.64 -8.07 -20.69
N GLU A 592 11.51 -7.03 -19.86
CA GLU A 592 10.21 -6.34 -19.66
C GLU A 592 9.71 -5.60 -20.92
N GLY A 593 10.59 -5.38 -21.91
CA GLY A 593 10.24 -4.78 -23.21
C GLY A 593 9.70 -5.79 -24.21
N GLY A 594 9.55 -7.06 -23.82
CA GLY A 594 9.15 -8.17 -24.71
C GLY A 594 10.32 -8.79 -25.46
N GLU A 595 11.57 -8.54 -25.04
CA GLU A 595 12.76 -9.09 -25.67
C GLU A 595 12.86 -10.61 -25.53
N PHE A 596 12.29 -11.15 -24.46
CA PHE A 596 12.14 -12.59 -24.28
C PHE A 596 10.95 -12.93 -23.38
N GLU A 597 10.42 -14.13 -23.58
CA GLU A 597 9.44 -14.76 -22.69
C GLU A 597 10.13 -15.83 -21.86
N SER A 598 9.75 -15.94 -20.59
CA SER A 598 10.37 -16.88 -19.64
C SER A 598 9.37 -17.92 -19.13
N LEU A 599 9.90 -19.07 -18.74
CA LEU A 599 9.15 -20.12 -18.04
C LEU A 599 9.96 -20.61 -16.85
N VAL A 600 9.37 -20.53 -15.66
CA VAL A 600 9.97 -21.12 -14.45
C VAL A 600 9.74 -22.62 -14.44
N ILE A 601 10.83 -23.39 -14.38
CA ILE A 601 10.78 -24.85 -14.34
C ILE A 601 10.98 -25.41 -12.94
N ALA A 602 11.61 -24.67 -12.02
CA ALA A 602 11.73 -25.05 -10.63
C ALA A 602 11.95 -23.83 -9.73
N GLY A 603 11.65 -23.96 -8.44
CA GLY A 603 11.90 -22.89 -7.49
C GLY A 603 11.64 -23.33 -6.04
N PRO A 604 12.02 -22.49 -5.06
CA PRO A 604 11.89 -22.77 -3.63
C PRO A 604 10.44 -23.04 -3.18
N ASN A 605 9.44 -22.51 -3.90
CA ASN A 605 8.02 -22.69 -3.61
C ASN A 605 7.36 -23.82 -4.44
N PHE A 606 8.11 -24.57 -5.24
CA PHE A 606 7.61 -25.70 -6.01
C PHE A 606 7.83 -27.01 -5.24
N LYS A 607 6.86 -27.94 -5.30
CA LYS A 607 6.97 -29.30 -4.74
C LYS A 607 7.78 -30.26 -5.63
N GLY A 608 8.27 -29.79 -6.77
CA GLY A 608 9.00 -30.56 -7.77
C GLY A 608 9.53 -29.66 -8.88
N GLU A 609 9.91 -30.25 -10.01
CA GLU A 609 10.40 -29.53 -11.19
C GLU A 609 9.51 -29.87 -12.39
N LEU A 610 9.24 -28.89 -13.24
CA LEU A 610 8.57 -29.06 -14.51
C LEU A 610 9.60 -29.57 -15.54
N VAL A 611 9.43 -30.81 -15.99
CA VAL A 611 10.30 -31.42 -17.00
C VAL A 611 9.65 -31.32 -18.38
N ILE A 612 10.29 -30.58 -19.29
CA ILE A 612 9.86 -30.50 -20.69
C ILE A 612 10.55 -31.62 -21.47
N GLN A 613 9.78 -32.64 -21.87
CA GLN A 613 10.33 -33.83 -22.55
C GLN A 613 10.63 -33.58 -24.02
N ASP A 614 9.73 -32.91 -24.74
CA ASP A 614 9.85 -32.64 -26.18
C ASP A 614 9.31 -31.24 -26.50
N PHE A 615 10.12 -30.45 -27.22
CA PHE A 615 9.73 -29.14 -27.75
C PHE A 615 10.34 -28.91 -29.14
N GLU A 616 9.72 -28.02 -29.90
CA GLU A 616 10.23 -27.53 -31.18
C GLU A 616 10.58 -26.04 -31.06
N ILE A 617 11.66 -25.63 -31.73
CA ILE A 617 12.02 -24.21 -31.89
C ILE A 617 11.56 -23.78 -33.29
N ILE A 618 10.76 -22.72 -33.33
CA ILE A 618 10.18 -22.16 -34.55
C ILE A 618 10.82 -20.79 -34.80
N ASP A 619 11.32 -20.59 -36.03
CA ASP A 619 11.75 -19.28 -36.54
C ASP A 619 10.50 -18.48 -36.96
N GLU A 620 10.25 -17.36 -36.30
CA GLU A 620 9.13 -16.46 -36.61
C GLU A 620 9.53 -15.32 -37.56
N GLY A 621 10.81 -15.30 -37.99
CA GLY A 621 11.38 -14.28 -38.84
C GLY A 621 11.84 -13.03 -38.06
N MET A 622 12.63 -12.18 -38.72
CA MET A 622 13.18 -10.93 -38.13
C MET A 622 13.99 -11.13 -36.83
N GLY A 623 14.58 -12.31 -36.62
CA GLY A 623 15.35 -12.62 -35.41
C GLY A 623 14.50 -13.06 -34.22
N ALA A 624 13.19 -13.30 -34.42
CA ALA A 624 12.30 -13.83 -33.39
C ALA A 624 12.26 -15.38 -33.43
N TRP A 625 12.38 -16.00 -32.26
CA TRP A 625 12.36 -17.44 -32.10
C TRP A 625 11.42 -17.84 -30.97
N ARG A 626 10.68 -18.94 -31.13
CA ARG A 626 9.71 -19.41 -30.14
C ARG A 626 9.75 -20.91 -29.93
N MET A 627 9.65 -21.33 -28.68
CA MET A 627 9.47 -22.71 -28.23
C MET A 627 8.00 -23.11 -28.27
N THR A 628 7.69 -24.25 -28.88
CA THR A 628 6.37 -24.89 -28.80
C THR A 628 6.49 -26.27 -28.16
N VAL A 629 5.74 -26.51 -27.08
CA VAL A 629 5.68 -27.81 -26.41
C VAL A 629 4.55 -28.64 -27.03
N ARG A 630 4.86 -29.88 -27.47
CA ARG A 630 3.85 -30.74 -28.11
C ARG A 630 2.80 -31.22 -27.08
N PRO A 631 1.48 -31.15 -27.38
CA PRO A 631 0.46 -31.68 -26.49
C PRO A 631 0.61 -33.21 -26.32
N GLY A 632 0.78 -33.68 -25.08
CA GLY A 632 0.77 -35.12 -24.76
C GLY A 632 2.13 -35.80 -24.58
N ALA A 633 3.26 -35.08 -24.63
CA ALA A 633 4.51 -35.60 -24.08
C ALA A 633 4.40 -35.63 -22.54
N GLY A 634 4.78 -36.75 -21.93
CA GLY A 634 4.43 -37.13 -20.56
C GLY A 634 4.80 -36.06 -19.52
N ARG A 635 3.78 -35.44 -18.92
CA ARG A 635 3.93 -34.53 -17.78
C ARG A 635 4.03 -35.39 -16.52
N ASN A 636 5.21 -35.49 -15.93
CA ASN A 636 5.41 -36.06 -14.59
C ASN A 636 5.88 -34.98 -13.64
#